data_AF-A0A2N9NIZ4-F1
#
_entry.id   AF-A0A2N9NIZ4-F1
#
_cell.length_a   1.000
_cell.length_b   1.000
_cell.length_c   1.000
_cell.angle_alpha   90.00
_cell.angle_beta   90.00
_cell.angle_gamma   90.00
#
_symmetry.space_group_name_H-M   'P 1'
#
loop_
_entity.id
_entity.type
_entity.pdbx_description
1 polymer ?
#
loop_
_entity_poly.entity_id
_entity_poly.type
_entity_poly.pdbx_seq_one_letter_code
_entity_poly.pdbx_strand_id
1 'polypeptide(L)'
;MKKSFVAIIGLLSGFRTEGQPNIWISPASGKWEAPINWSLGVPPSQTQFIFITNAGADLFFTNGVVGKEVRLDALTSGGFPSTMTVANLTLSGAGTNIVNWLDLTNAGIDLPLDVLNQISMAEGSLLSLTNSSLQVGGSVFVGAPPLSSFIANFPATFIVDSGAAQIGTDFLLGAAFGSTGTLIVENGGDLNVSSGVLGIGNGGSATNGFGTGMATVDNAGLTAYSIILGSIGGGLGTLQITNNSTVFVGSNITLLSGSSGTSSVAISGGSLIVPNGPIQVGPEGNGLFTISGGNHIIRQLLLGGSNGFGSGSFVLSGGTLKILGIGAGPGDGLDANFALQPGGDMDGSGTSITVGDYHSATYIMVNGFAQFAAAYVGNNTNGTFTISNGTFVISSNVLVGQNCGGPNSALGTVTLYEGQFFVTNDAHTAVLEVSNGSFTVNPGATLVVDNLVTNSPCGQFTNNGGWVFYTGSLLLNPGAETGDLANWTPGGNPPGVDNGTLDTNVPPHTGSYDFIGGDLYSGGPGSLSQTVQLADTNGITALELDSGLLTANVSFWEQTADSGQMVPPYDGAQVSIAFLDSGANVIGSDTSTELESVDSWTNCTAQFPIPFGTRSVQYTLEFISSGNPGYVYVDDNFFGVYPTQTIHTPFLNSFLTGTNLVLSWPTWATNYATQFTTNLSAADSWQTLTNARATIQGAFVLTNSIHGPACFYRLRSQ
;
A
#
# COMPACT_ATOMS: atom_id res chain seq x y z
N MET A 1 -63.76 15.97 2.14
CA MET A 1 -64.42 15.34 3.31
C MET A 1 -64.68 13.88 2.96
N LYS A 2 -64.36 12.95 3.88
CA LYS A 2 -64.45 11.47 3.83
C LYS A 2 -63.18 10.69 3.44
N LYS A 3 -62.76 9.93 4.47
CA LYS A 3 -61.75 8.89 4.59
C LYS A 3 -61.92 7.76 3.56
N SER A 4 -60.80 7.15 3.16
CA SER A 4 -60.75 5.74 2.75
C SER A 4 -59.52 5.08 3.37
N PHE A 5 -59.79 4.19 4.33
CA PHE A 5 -58.89 3.12 4.74
C PHE A 5 -58.86 2.07 3.63
N VAL A 6 -57.68 1.59 3.25
CA VAL A 6 -57.52 0.33 2.50
C VAL A 6 -56.56 -0.54 3.29
N ALA A 7 -57.10 -1.64 3.82
CA ALA A 7 -56.36 -2.73 4.43
C ALA A 7 -55.89 -3.69 3.32
N ILE A 8 -54.67 -4.19 3.42
CA ILE A 8 -54.21 -5.40 2.71
C ILE A 8 -53.88 -6.44 3.78
N ILE A 9 -54.62 -7.54 3.78
CA ILE A 9 -54.35 -8.77 4.53
C ILE A 9 -53.98 -9.84 3.50
N GLY A 10 -52.85 -10.52 3.71
CA GLY A 10 -52.43 -11.69 2.93
C GLY A 10 -51.52 -12.63 3.73
N LEU A 11 -52.13 -13.71 4.24
CA LEU A 11 -51.59 -15.00 4.72
C LEU A 11 -50.63 -15.07 5.93
N LEU A 12 -51.16 -15.64 7.02
CA LEU A 12 -50.45 -16.15 8.19
C LEU A 12 -49.60 -17.39 7.87
N SER A 13 -48.31 -17.30 8.16
CA SER A 13 -47.56 -18.40 8.80
C SER A 13 -46.45 -17.78 9.67
N GLY A 14 -46.59 -17.93 10.99
CA GLY A 14 -45.68 -17.37 12.00
C GLY A 14 -46.05 -15.96 12.45
N PHE A 15 -47.01 -15.81 13.37
CA PHE A 15 -47.11 -14.59 14.16
C PHE A 15 -45.79 -14.40 14.93
N ARG A 16 -44.91 -13.51 14.46
CA ARG A 16 -44.02 -12.81 15.37
C ARG A 16 -44.91 -11.82 16.12
N THR A 17 -44.83 -11.83 17.44
CA THR A 17 -45.48 -10.84 18.30
C THR A 17 -44.99 -9.44 17.89
N GLU A 18 -45.86 -8.60 17.33
CA GLU A 18 -45.53 -7.19 17.07
C GLU A 18 -45.30 -6.48 18.41
N GLY A 19 -44.16 -5.80 18.56
CA GLY A 19 -43.84 -5.07 19.78
C GLY A 19 -44.78 -3.89 19.99
N GLN A 20 -45.08 -3.57 21.25
CA GLN A 20 -46.01 -2.50 21.60
C GLN A 20 -45.35 -1.12 21.36
N PRO A 21 -45.96 -0.20 20.58
CA PRO A 21 -45.41 1.15 20.40
C PRO A 21 -45.37 1.94 21.72
N ASN A 22 -44.21 2.51 22.03
CA ASN A 22 -44.02 3.45 23.13
C ASN A 22 -43.36 4.72 22.60
N ILE A 23 -44.07 5.84 22.66
CA ILE A 23 -43.72 7.09 21.97
C ILE A 23 -43.31 8.13 23.00
N TRP A 24 -42.23 8.85 22.76
CA TRP A 24 -41.87 10.02 23.56
C TRP A 24 -42.92 11.11 23.37
N ILE A 25 -43.53 11.59 24.46
CA ILE A 25 -44.61 12.58 24.44
C ILE A 25 -44.21 13.94 25.03
N SER A 26 -43.10 14.01 25.76
CA SER A 26 -42.66 15.28 26.35
C SER A 26 -42.18 16.26 25.25
N PRO A 27 -42.63 17.52 25.24
CA PRO A 27 -42.16 18.53 24.29
C PRO A 27 -40.79 19.11 24.65
N ALA A 28 -40.27 18.83 25.86
CA ALA A 28 -38.97 19.29 26.35
C ALA A 28 -37.99 18.11 26.48
N SER A 29 -36.70 18.41 26.66
CA SER A 29 -35.70 17.40 26.95
C SER A 29 -36.01 16.64 28.24
N GLY A 30 -35.49 15.43 28.35
CA GLY A 30 -35.72 14.62 29.55
C GLY A 30 -34.94 13.32 29.58
N LYS A 31 -35.18 12.57 30.66
CA LYS A 31 -34.58 11.27 30.93
C LYS A 31 -35.32 10.13 30.22
N TRP A 32 -34.55 9.23 29.62
CA TRP A 32 -35.04 8.00 28.97
C TRP A 32 -35.86 7.11 29.91
N GLU A 33 -35.37 6.91 31.14
CA GLU A 33 -36.00 6.05 32.15
C GLU A 33 -37.26 6.65 32.79
N ALA A 34 -37.62 7.91 32.51
CA ALA A 34 -38.70 8.60 33.20
C ALA A 34 -40.08 8.25 32.59
N PRO A 35 -40.97 7.56 33.33
CA PRO A 35 -42.23 7.03 32.77
C PRO A 35 -43.17 8.10 32.21
N ILE A 36 -43.13 9.31 32.80
CA ILE A 36 -44.00 10.43 32.42
C ILE A 36 -43.74 10.96 31.00
N ASN A 37 -42.55 10.68 30.46
CA ASN A 37 -42.17 11.12 29.12
C ASN A 37 -42.70 10.20 28.01
N TRP A 38 -43.34 9.09 28.36
CA TRP A 38 -43.70 8.00 27.44
C TRP A 38 -45.21 7.79 27.35
N SER A 39 -45.71 7.49 26.14
CA SER A 39 -47.14 7.32 25.87
C SER A 39 -47.80 6.18 26.65
N LEU A 40 -47.02 5.16 27.03
CA LEU A 40 -47.50 4.04 27.85
C LEU A 40 -47.44 4.31 29.35
N GLY A 41 -46.91 5.45 29.79
CA GLY A 41 -46.70 5.76 31.20
C GLY A 41 -45.70 4.83 31.89
N VAL A 42 -44.87 4.13 31.11
CA VAL A 42 -43.81 3.21 31.56
C VAL A 42 -42.54 3.47 30.74
N PRO A 43 -41.34 3.24 31.30
CA PRO A 43 -40.11 3.40 30.56
C PRO A 43 -39.97 2.34 29.45
N PRO A 44 -39.05 2.54 28.50
CA PRO A 44 -38.76 1.59 27.43
C PRO A 44 -38.43 0.19 27.96
N SER A 45 -38.77 -0.84 27.18
CA SER A 45 -38.45 -2.23 27.50
C SER A 45 -38.33 -3.10 26.25
N GLN A 46 -37.80 -4.31 26.42
CA GLN A 46 -37.41 -5.21 25.33
C GLN A 46 -38.55 -5.62 24.39
N THR A 47 -39.82 -5.50 24.81
CA THR A 47 -40.98 -5.86 23.98
C THR A 47 -41.57 -4.67 23.21
N GLN A 48 -40.96 -3.49 23.30
CA GLN A 48 -41.54 -2.25 22.80
C GLN A 48 -40.81 -1.71 21.57
N PHE A 49 -41.58 -1.04 20.72
CA PHE A 49 -41.08 -0.24 19.59
C PHE A 49 -41.04 1.21 20.02
N ILE A 50 -39.84 1.78 20.10
CA ILE A 50 -39.60 3.12 20.62
C ILE A 50 -39.63 4.14 19.50
N PHE A 51 -40.37 5.22 19.71
CA PHE A 51 -40.47 6.34 18.78
C PHE A 51 -40.11 7.66 19.46
N ILE A 52 -39.08 8.35 18.97
CA ILE A 52 -38.73 9.72 19.33
C ILE A 52 -38.98 10.58 18.09
N THR A 53 -40.25 10.92 17.87
CA THR A 53 -40.75 11.54 16.63
C THR A 53 -41.67 12.72 16.89
N ASN A 54 -41.86 13.11 18.15
CA ASN A 54 -42.73 14.21 18.52
C ASN A 54 -42.03 15.57 18.37
N ALA A 55 -42.84 16.61 18.10
CA ALA A 55 -42.38 18.00 18.12
C ALA A 55 -42.00 18.41 19.54
N GLY A 56 -40.95 19.21 19.64
CA GLY A 56 -40.39 19.69 20.90
C GLY A 56 -39.10 20.42 20.62
N ALA A 57 -38.81 21.45 21.41
CA ALA A 57 -37.74 22.39 21.11
C ALA A 57 -37.26 23.05 22.40
N ASP A 58 -36.10 22.63 22.88
CA ASP A 58 -35.34 23.43 23.83
C ASP A 58 -34.44 24.39 23.04
N LEU A 59 -34.33 25.65 23.47
CA LEU A 59 -33.66 26.73 22.74
C LEU A 59 -32.12 26.61 22.64
N PHE A 60 -31.54 25.47 23.02
CA PHE A 60 -30.12 25.35 23.27
C PHE A 60 -29.49 24.27 22.40
N PHE A 61 -29.22 24.60 21.13
CA PHE A 61 -28.07 24.02 20.43
C PHE A 61 -27.14 25.11 19.93
N THR A 62 -25.87 24.77 19.86
CA THR A 62 -24.82 25.56 19.23
C THR A 62 -25.12 25.71 17.73
N ASN A 63 -24.79 26.86 17.14
CA ASN A 63 -25.01 27.19 15.72
C ASN A 63 -26.48 27.38 15.28
N GLY A 64 -27.40 27.71 16.21
CA GLY A 64 -28.74 28.21 15.86
C GLY A 64 -29.75 27.13 15.43
N VAL A 65 -29.41 25.85 15.65
CA VAL A 65 -30.37 24.74 15.56
C VAL A 65 -31.16 24.66 16.87
N VAL A 66 -32.38 24.15 16.83
CA VAL A 66 -33.21 23.94 18.02
C VAL A 66 -33.41 22.43 18.16
N GLY A 67 -33.40 21.89 19.37
CA GLY A 67 -33.59 20.45 19.52
C GLY A 67 -34.03 20.02 20.90
N LYS A 68 -34.37 18.74 21.01
CA LYS A 68 -34.85 18.08 22.21
C LYS A 68 -33.97 16.87 22.49
N GLU A 69 -33.38 16.84 23.67
CA GLU A 69 -32.51 15.78 24.14
C GLU A 69 -33.28 14.73 24.94
N VAL A 70 -33.15 13.46 24.55
CA VAL A 70 -33.52 12.29 25.33
C VAL A 70 -32.22 11.67 25.82
N ARG A 71 -31.93 11.84 27.12
CA ARG A 71 -30.63 11.48 27.69
C ARG A 71 -30.65 10.10 28.37
N LEU A 72 -29.62 9.31 28.09
CA LEU A 72 -29.19 8.14 28.84
C LEU A 72 -27.79 8.42 29.41
N ASP A 73 -27.59 8.16 30.70
CA ASP A 73 -26.28 8.30 31.36
C ASP A 73 -26.04 7.18 32.37
N ALA A 74 -25.00 7.30 33.21
CA ALA A 74 -24.65 6.30 34.21
C ALA A 74 -25.81 5.98 35.18
N LEU A 75 -26.72 6.94 35.44
CA LEU A 75 -27.90 6.67 36.27
C LEU A 75 -28.90 5.81 35.53
N THR A 76 -29.06 6.01 34.21
CA THR A 76 -29.94 5.18 33.38
C THR A 76 -29.44 3.74 33.34
N SER A 77 -28.18 3.53 32.98
CA SER A 77 -27.61 2.18 32.85
C SER A 77 -27.47 1.48 34.20
N GLY A 78 -26.98 2.17 35.23
CA GLY A 78 -26.77 1.59 36.56
C GLY A 78 -28.05 1.48 37.41
N GLY A 79 -28.95 2.44 37.30
CA GLY A 79 -30.18 2.52 38.12
C GLY A 79 -31.42 1.90 37.47
N PHE A 80 -31.47 1.84 36.13
CA PHE A 80 -32.63 1.38 35.37
C PHE A 80 -32.23 0.41 34.23
N PRO A 81 -31.45 -0.66 34.53
CA PRO A 81 -30.86 -1.53 33.50
C PRO A 81 -31.90 -2.22 32.62
N SER A 82 -33.11 -2.50 33.11
CA SER A 82 -34.19 -3.11 32.31
C SER A 82 -34.72 -2.21 31.19
N THR A 83 -34.35 -0.93 31.19
CA THR A 83 -34.74 0.05 30.16
C THR A 83 -33.71 0.14 29.03
N MET A 84 -32.57 -0.55 29.16
CA MET A 84 -31.46 -0.53 28.19
C MET A 84 -31.66 -1.54 27.05
N THR A 85 -32.76 -2.28 27.01
CA THR A 85 -33.06 -3.21 25.91
C THR A 85 -34.41 -2.86 25.31
N VAL A 86 -34.48 -2.71 23.98
CA VAL A 86 -35.71 -2.39 23.24
C VAL A 86 -35.79 -3.19 21.93
N ALA A 87 -36.99 -3.42 21.40
CA ALA A 87 -37.11 -4.20 20.18
C ALA A 87 -36.76 -3.39 18.92
N ASN A 88 -37.21 -2.14 18.82
CA ASN A 88 -36.92 -1.25 17.69
C ASN A 88 -36.80 0.19 18.18
N LEU A 89 -36.02 1.00 17.46
CA LEU A 89 -35.86 2.42 17.75
C LEU A 89 -36.04 3.24 16.47
N THR A 90 -36.94 4.23 16.51
CA THR A 90 -37.17 5.17 15.40
C THR A 90 -36.99 6.60 15.89
N LEU A 91 -36.14 7.36 15.21
CA LEU A 91 -35.91 8.79 15.46
C LEU A 91 -36.27 9.60 14.20
N SER A 92 -36.94 10.72 14.39
CA SER A 92 -37.26 11.65 13.30
C SER A 92 -37.41 13.04 13.88
N GLY A 93 -36.91 14.06 13.17
CA GLY A 93 -37.26 15.45 13.45
C GLY A 93 -38.74 15.70 13.23
N ALA A 94 -39.28 16.66 13.96
CA ALA A 94 -40.70 16.99 13.93
C ALA A 94 -40.93 18.48 13.69
N GLY A 95 -40.52 18.94 12.51
CA GLY A 95 -40.64 20.33 12.04
C GLY A 95 -39.33 20.86 11.45
N THR A 96 -39.39 22.08 10.91
CA THR A 96 -38.24 22.75 10.31
C THR A 96 -37.21 23.15 11.37
N ASN A 97 -35.93 22.78 11.20
CA ASN A 97 -34.83 23.04 12.13
C ASN A 97 -35.04 22.50 13.56
N ILE A 98 -35.83 21.43 13.72
CA ILE A 98 -36.02 20.74 15.01
C ILE A 98 -35.30 19.40 14.97
N VAL A 99 -34.36 19.20 15.89
CA VAL A 99 -33.62 17.95 16.05
C VAL A 99 -34.13 17.16 17.26
N ASN A 100 -34.47 15.89 17.06
CA ASN A 100 -34.63 14.93 18.14
C ASN A 100 -33.28 14.24 18.38
N TRP A 101 -32.68 14.52 19.54
CA TRP A 101 -31.37 14.05 19.93
C TRP A 101 -31.50 12.95 20.98
N LEU A 102 -31.11 11.72 20.64
CA LEU A 102 -30.87 10.67 21.62
C LEU A 102 -29.40 10.69 22.01
N ASP A 103 -29.11 11.07 23.25
CA ASP A 103 -27.74 11.21 23.76
C ASP A 103 -27.44 10.12 24.78
N LEU A 104 -26.48 9.26 24.47
CA LEU A 104 -25.89 8.32 25.43
C LEU A 104 -24.58 8.92 25.89
N THR A 105 -24.59 9.54 27.07
CA THR A 105 -23.45 10.30 27.59
C THR A 105 -22.98 9.73 28.92
N ASN A 106 -21.76 9.19 28.93
CA ASN A 106 -21.16 8.54 30.08
C ASN A 106 -22.07 7.49 30.73
N ALA A 107 -22.82 6.73 29.92
CA ALA A 107 -23.61 5.59 30.39
C ALA A 107 -22.73 4.38 30.77
N GLY A 108 -21.44 4.43 30.42
CA GLY A 108 -20.52 3.32 30.55
C GLY A 108 -20.64 2.37 29.37
N ILE A 109 -19.67 1.47 29.25
CA ILE A 109 -19.58 0.51 28.14
C ILE A 109 -20.03 -0.91 28.50
N ASP A 110 -20.19 -1.20 29.80
CA ASP A 110 -20.53 -2.54 30.30
C ASP A 110 -21.97 -2.97 30.00
N LEU A 111 -22.91 -2.02 30.02
CA LEU A 111 -24.31 -2.25 29.69
C LEU A 111 -24.71 -1.36 28.50
N PRO A 112 -24.65 -1.88 27.26
CA PRO A 112 -25.05 -1.12 26.08
C PRO A 112 -26.55 -0.82 26.07
N LEU A 113 -26.95 0.22 25.33
CA LEU A 113 -28.31 0.24 24.80
C LEU A 113 -28.40 -0.84 23.72
N ASP A 114 -29.20 -1.87 23.96
CA ASP A 114 -29.40 -3.01 23.06
C ASP A 114 -30.72 -2.88 22.30
N VAL A 115 -30.61 -2.68 20.98
CA VAL A 115 -31.74 -2.62 20.06
C VAL A 115 -31.81 -3.93 19.30
N LEU A 116 -32.76 -4.79 19.66
CA LEU A 116 -32.79 -6.17 19.21
C LEU A 116 -32.94 -6.34 17.69
N ASN A 117 -33.62 -5.41 17.00
CA ASN A 117 -33.91 -5.55 15.57
C ASN A 117 -33.29 -4.43 14.72
N GLN A 118 -33.78 -3.20 14.79
CA GLN A 118 -33.26 -2.12 13.94
C GLN A 118 -33.38 -0.73 14.56
N ILE A 119 -32.51 0.16 14.09
CA ILE A 119 -32.62 1.61 14.30
C ILE A 119 -32.96 2.28 12.96
N SER A 120 -33.98 3.13 12.95
CA SER A 120 -34.34 3.96 11.80
C SER A 120 -34.28 5.45 12.18
N MET A 121 -33.44 6.21 11.48
CA MET A 121 -33.17 7.62 11.74
C MET A 121 -33.52 8.42 10.48
N ALA A 122 -34.62 9.16 10.52
CA ALA A 122 -35.00 10.11 9.46
C ALA A 122 -34.37 11.48 9.70
N GLU A 123 -34.51 12.39 8.73
CA GLU A 123 -34.02 13.77 8.85
C GLU A 123 -34.49 14.45 10.15
N GLY A 124 -33.64 15.29 10.72
CA GLY A 124 -33.82 15.93 12.03
C GLY A 124 -33.65 14.97 13.22
N SER A 125 -32.93 13.87 13.04
CA SER A 125 -32.50 13.01 14.13
C SER A 125 -30.99 13.09 14.37
N LEU A 126 -30.61 13.03 15.64
CA LEU A 126 -29.24 12.92 16.09
C LEU A 126 -29.17 11.78 17.11
N LEU A 127 -28.19 10.89 16.97
CA LEU A 127 -27.85 9.89 17.97
C LEU A 127 -26.35 10.00 18.25
N SER A 128 -25.97 10.23 19.51
CA SER A 128 -24.57 10.31 19.92
C SER A 128 -24.25 9.33 21.04
N LEU A 129 -23.05 8.77 20.95
CA LEU A 129 -22.46 7.92 21.98
C LEU A 129 -21.19 8.61 22.48
N THR A 130 -21.21 9.13 23.72
CA THR A 130 -20.02 9.63 24.42
C THR A 130 -19.68 8.70 25.58
N ASN A 131 -18.52 8.04 25.56
CA ASN A 131 -18.11 7.06 26.59
C ASN A 131 -19.21 6.03 26.94
N SER A 132 -19.96 5.60 25.93
CA SER A 132 -21.15 4.75 26.06
C SER A 132 -21.17 3.69 24.97
N SER A 133 -21.85 2.57 25.19
CA SER A 133 -21.98 1.49 24.20
C SER A 133 -23.39 1.32 23.63
N LEU A 134 -23.46 0.98 22.35
CA LEU A 134 -24.69 0.63 21.61
C LEU A 134 -24.51 -0.74 20.96
N GLN A 135 -25.55 -1.57 21.04
CA GLN A 135 -25.66 -2.82 20.30
C GLN A 135 -26.94 -2.82 19.48
N VAL A 136 -26.84 -3.23 18.22
CA VAL A 136 -28.00 -3.39 17.33
C VAL A 136 -27.97 -4.78 16.73
N GLY A 137 -28.99 -5.59 17.00
CA GLY A 137 -29.07 -6.97 16.50
C GLY A 137 -29.25 -7.08 14.97
N GLY A 138 -29.76 -6.03 14.33
CA GLY A 138 -29.88 -5.93 12.88
C GLY A 138 -29.39 -4.58 12.34
N SER A 139 -30.11 -4.02 11.36
CA SER A 139 -29.59 -2.90 10.57
C SER A 139 -29.83 -1.53 11.22
N VAL A 140 -28.94 -0.58 10.90
CA VAL A 140 -29.11 0.84 11.21
C VAL A 140 -29.28 1.62 9.92
N PHE A 141 -30.32 2.44 9.85
CA PHE A 141 -30.60 3.31 8.71
C PHE A 141 -30.51 4.77 9.15
N VAL A 142 -29.54 5.51 8.63
CA VAL A 142 -29.35 6.95 8.89
C VAL A 142 -29.70 7.71 7.62
N GLY A 143 -30.69 8.60 7.69
CA GLY A 143 -31.29 9.22 6.50
C GLY A 143 -32.37 8.33 5.89
N ALA A 144 -33.16 7.67 6.74
CA ALA A 144 -34.37 6.95 6.35
C ALA A 144 -35.45 7.93 5.85
N PRO A 145 -36.39 7.48 4.99
CA PRO A 145 -37.50 8.31 4.56
C PRO A 145 -38.28 8.88 5.77
N PRO A 146 -38.62 10.18 5.78
CA PRO A 146 -39.38 10.77 6.87
C PRO A 146 -40.79 10.19 6.93
N LEU A 147 -41.37 10.16 8.13
CA LEU A 147 -42.79 9.84 8.29
C LEU A 147 -43.64 10.90 7.57
N SER A 148 -44.73 10.48 6.92
CA SER A 148 -45.61 11.38 6.16
C SER A 148 -46.08 12.55 7.05
N SER A 149 -45.94 13.80 6.57
CA SER A 149 -46.26 15.09 7.22
C SER A 149 -45.16 15.83 7.98
N PHE A 150 -43.92 15.31 8.03
CA PHE A 150 -42.79 16.04 8.60
C PHE A 150 -41.89 16.67 7.52
N ILE A 151 -41.49 17.92 7.72
CA ILE A 151 -40.45 18.62 6.94
C ILE A 151 -39.30 18.88 7.91
N ALA A 152 -38.35 17.97 8.00
CA ALA A 152 -37.07 18.22 8.65
C ALA A 152 -36.04 18.53 7.57
N ASN A 153 -35.06 19.37 7.89
CA ASN A 153 -34.02 19.83 6.95
C ASN A 153 -32.61 19.75 7.55
N PHE A 154 -32.49 19.14 8.74
CA PHE A 154 -31.21 18.79 9.33
C PHE A 154 -30.90 17.33 8.96
N PRO A 155 -29.68 17.00 8.49
CA PRO A 155 -29.32 15.62 8.16
C PRO A 155 -29.49 14.68 9.35
N ALA A 156 -29.89 13.44 9.09
CA ALA A 156 -29.81 12.40 10.11
C ALA A 156 -28.33 12.15 10.43
N THR A 157 -27.95 12.19 11.71
CA THR A 157 -26.55 12.11 12.13
C THR A 157 -26.35 11.09 13.24
N PHE A 158 -25.41 10.16 13.04
CA PHE A 158 -25.00 9.16 14.02
C PHE A 158 -23.54 9.42 14.42
N ILE A 159 -23.27 9.56 15.71
CA ILE A 159 -21.95 9.93 16.25
C ILE A 159 -21.48 8.87 17.26
N VAL A 160 -20.24 8.41 17.09
CA VAL A 160 -19.51 7.60 18.07
C VAL A 160 -18.28 8.38 18.51
N ASP A 161 -18.37 9.06 19.66
CA ASP A 161 -17.32 9.89 20.25
C ASP A 161 -16.78 9.21 21.51
N SER A 162 -15.57 8.64 21.47
CA SER A 162 -15.02 7.88 22.61
C SER A 162 -15.90 6.69 23.09
N GLY A 163 -16.92 6.30 22.32
CA GLY A 163 -17.87 5.23 22.62
C GLY A 163 -17.68 4.00 21.73
N ALA A 164 -18.59 3.03 21.81
CA ALA A 164 -18.55 1.83 20.97
C ALA A 164 -19.94 1.48 20.40
N ALA A 165 -20.01 1.15 19.11
CA ALA A 165 -21.23 0.70 18.46
C ALA A 165 -21.02 -0.63 17.71
N GLN A 166 -21.84 -1.63 17.99
CA GLN A 166 -21.84 -2.92 17.31
C GLN A 166 -23.13 -3.13 16.53
N ILE A 167 -23.01 -3.41 15.23
CA ILE A 167 -24.14 -3.53 14.30
C ILE A 167 -24.15 -4.95 13.73
N GLY A 168 -25.26 -5.66 13.93
CA GLY A 168 -25.39 -7.07 13.57
C GLY A 168 -25.47 -7.33 12.07
N THR A 169 -25.94 -6.36 11.28
CA THR A 169 -26.05 -6.45 9.81
C THR A 169 -25.55 -5.17 9.13
N ASP A 170 -26.40 -4.50 8.34
CA ASP A 170 -26.00 -3.36 7.52
C ASP A 170 -26.10 -2.03 8.29
N PHE A 171 -25.17 -1.13 8.00
CA PHE A 171 -25.23 0.26 8.45
C PHE A 171 -25.31 1.16 7.21
N LEU A 172 -26.46 1.79 6.99
CA LEU A 172 -26.77 2.47 5.73
C LEU A 172 -26.98 3.97 5.95
N LEU A 173 -26.24 4.79 5.21
CA LEU A 173 -26.27 6.24 5.24
C LEU A 173 -26.92 6.77 3.95
N GLY A 174 -27.98 7.57 4.06
CA GLY A 174 -28.57 8.30 2.93
C GLY A 174 -29.00 7.40 1.77
N ALA A 175 -29.66 6.28 2.06
CA ALA A 175 -30.10 5.34 1.00
C ALA A 175 -31.23 5.92 0.12
N ALA A 176 -32.13 6.72 0.70
CA ALA A 176 -33.36 7.19 0.08
C ALA A 176 -33.18 8.48 -0.74
N PHE A 177 -34.01 8.67 -1.76
CA PHE A 177 -33.99 9.85 -2.63
C PHE A 177 -34.16 11.14 -1.82
N GLY A 178 -33.24 12.08 -2.01
CA GLY A 178 -33.26 13.38 -1.35
C GLY A 178 -32.87 13.35 0.13
N SER A 179 -32.55 12.19 0.70
CA SER A 179 -32.15 12.05 2.10
C SER A 179 -30.63 12.14 2.27
N THR A 180 -30.20 12.80 3.35
CA THR A 180 -28.78 12.84 3.76
C THR A 180 -28.57 12.09 5.07
N GLY A 181 -27.65 11.13 5.08
CA GLY A 181 -27.21 10.40 6.27
C GLY A 181 -25.74 10.68 6.57
N THR A 182 -25.43 10.99 7.83
CA THR A 182 -24.08 11.34 8.28
C THR A 182 -23.63 10.39 9.39
N LEU A 183 -22.41 9.87 9.26
CA LEU A 183 -21.70 9.12 10.29
C LEU A 183 -20.44 9.89 10.71
N ILE A 184 -20.23 10.03 12.01
CA ILE A 184 -18.99 10.55 12.60
C ILE A 184 -18.50 9.53 13.62
N VAL A 185 -17.28 9.04 13.45
CA VAL A 185 -16.58 8.21 14.44
C VAL A 185 -15.31 8.95 14.84
N GLU A 186 -15.20 9.36 16.10
CA GLU A 186 -14.15 10.28 16.52
C GLU A 186 -13.62 10.03 17.94
N ASN A 187 -12.46 10.64 18.25
CA ASN A 187 -11.85 10.69 19.58
C ASN A 187 -11.72 9.32 20.29
N GLY A 188 -11.32 8.29 19.56
CA GLY A 188 -11.19 6.93 20.09
C GLY A 188 -12.50 6.14 20.09
N GLY A 189 -13.55 6.65 19.45
CA GLY A 189 -14.75 5.88 19.17
C GLY A 189 -14.48 4.65 18.30
N ASP A 190 -15.31 3.62 18.44
CA ASP A 190 -15.20 2.37 17.67
C ASP A 190 -16.57 1.97 17.08
N LEU A 191 -16.63 1.83 15.75
CA LEU A 191 -17.79 1.30 15.03
C LEU A 191 -17.48 -0.04 14.40
N ASN A 192 -18.29 -1.06 14.70
CA ASN A 192 -18.15 -2.40 14.16
C ASN A 192 -19.40 -2.85 13.37
N VAL A 193 -19.22 -3.01 12.06
CA VAL A 193 -20.18 -3.52 11.06
C VAL A 193 -19.59 -4.77 10.38
N SER A 194 -18.94 -5.63 11.16
CA SER A 194 -18.17 -6.79 10.65
C SER A 194 -18.98 -7.91 9.99
N SER A 195 -20.32 -7.85 10.07
CA SER A 195 -21.22 -8.87 9.53
C SER A 195 -22.07 -8.39 8.34
N GLY A 196 -21.94 -7.13 7.94
CA GLY A 196 -22.77 -6.54 6.87
C GLY A 196 -22.09 -5.40 6.12
N VAL A 197 -22.88 -4.72 5.29
CA VAL A 197 -22.40 -3.62 4.44
C VAL A 197 -22.44 -2.31 5.21
N LEU A 198 -21.33 -1.58 5.22
CA LEU A 198 -21.37 -0.14 5.46
C LEU A 198 -21.69 0.56 4.14
N GLY A 199 -22.97 0.90 3.95
CA GLY A 199 -23.47 1.54 2.75
C GLY A 199 -23.48 3.06 2.92
N ILE A 200 -22.72 3.78 2.11
CA ILE A 200 -22.63 5.24 2.13
C ILE A 200 -23.27 5.79 0.87
N GLY A 201 -24.48 6.34 0.96
CA GLY A 201 -25.26 6.82 -0.19
C GLY A 201 -25.92 5.69 -1.00
N ASN A 202 -26.11 4.51 -0.38
CA ASN A 202 -26.74 3.36 -1.03
C ASN A 202 -27.60 2.54 -0.05
N GLY A 203 -28.45 1.69 -0.62
CA GLY A 203 -29.34 0.77 0.09
C GLY A 203 -28.74 -0.62 0.32
N GLY A 204 -27.44 -0.71 0.59
CA GLY A 204 -26.71 -1.97 0.80
C GLY A 204 -26.24 -2.66 -0.48
N SER A 205 -26.34 -2.00 -1.63
CA SER A 205 -25.91 -2.53 -2.94
C SER A 205 -25.42 -1.41 -3.84
N ALA A 206 -24.48 -1.74 -4.73
CA ALA A 206 -23.98 -0.83 -5.77
C ALA A 206 -25.06 -0.36 -6.77
N THR A 207 -26.21 -1.05 -6.83
CA THR A 207 -27.31 -0.75 -7.77
C THR A 207 -28.47 0.04 -7.18
N ASN A 208 -28.56 0.11 -5.85
CA ASN A 208 -29.70 0.69 -5.16
C ASN A 208 -29.24 1.86 -4.30
N GLY A 209 -29.81 3.04 -4.51
CA GLY A 209 -29.46 4.23 -3.73
C GLY A 209 -29.73 5.50 -4.50
N PHE A 210 -30.28 6.51 -3.82
CA PHE A 210 -30.60 7.79 -4.46
C PHE A 210 -30.27 9.01 -3.58
N GLY A 211 -29.81 8.79 -2.35
CA GLY A 211 -29.49 9.85 -1.40
C GLY A 211 -28.00 10.14 -1.31
N THR A 212 -27.63 10.87 -0.27
CA THR A 212 -26.24 11.26 0.01
C THR A 212 -25.81 10.69 1.35
N GLY A 213 -24.77 9.86 1.35
CA GLY A 213 -24.11 9.38 2.56
C GLY A 213 -22.77 10.07 2.76
N MET A 214 -22.47 10.43 4.01
CA MET A 214 -21.18 10.99 4.39
C MET A 214 -20.67 10.27 5.65
N ALA A 215 -19.43 9.82 5.64
CA ALA A 215 -18.78 9.22 6.79
C ALA A 215 -17.42 9.88 7.06
N THR A 216 -17.14 10.17 8.33
CA THR A 216 -15.83 10.65 8.79
C THR A 216 -15.34 9.75 9.91
N VAL A 217 -14.08 9.31 9.82
CA VAL A 217 -13.38 8.56 10.86
C VAL A 217 -12.14 9.36 11.27
N ASP A 218 -12.16 9.92 12.46
CA ASP A 218 -11.09 10.80 12.97
C ASP A 218 -10.52 10.35 14.31
N ASN A 219 -9.24 9.96 14.35
CA ASN A 219 -8.61 9.41 15.55
C ASN A 219 -9.43 8.26 16.18
N ALA A 220 -10.01 7.38 15.34
CA ALA A 220 -11.01 6.40 15.75
C ALA A 220 -10.90 5.06 14.98
N GLY A 221 -11.64 4.05 15.44
CA GLY A 221 -11.71 2.71 14.83
C GLY A 221 -12.99 2.52 14.02
N LEU A 222 -12.86 1.94 12.81
CA LEU A 222 -14.00 1.45 12.04
C LEU A 222 -13.68 0.07 11.45
N THR A 223 -14.53 -0.90 11.73
CA THR A 223 -14.46 -2.25 11.15
C THR A 223 -15.71 -2.52 10.34
N ALA A 224 -15.57 -2.94 9.08
CA ALA A 224 -16.70 -3.34 8.23
C ALA A 224 -16.40 -4.64 7.48
N TYR A 225 -17.42 -5.43 7.13
CA TYR A 225 -17.22 -6.55 6.21
C TYR A 225 -16.92 -6.02 4.81
N SER A 226 -17.79 -5.15 4.29
CA SER A 226 -17.58 -4.43 3.03
C SER A 226 -18.03 -2.98 3.16
N ILE A 227 -17.47 -2.11 2.33
CA ILE A 227 -17.91 -0.71 2.23
C ILE A 227 -18.34 -0.44 0.79
N ILE A 228 -19.52 0.13 0.60
CA ILE A 228 -20.00 0.58 -0.71
C ILE A 228 -20.28 2.08 -0.62
N LEU A 229 -19.76 2.87 -1.55
CA LEU A 229 -19.96 4.32 -1.63
C LEU A 229 -20.68 4.67 -2.93
N GLY A 230 -21.86 5.26 -2.78
CA GLY A 230 -22.81 5.60 -3.82
C GLY A 230 -23.39 4.39 -4.54
N SER A 231 -24.12 4.66 -5.63
CA SER A 231 -24.73 3.63 -6.47
C SER A 231 -24.99 4.14 -7.88
N ILE A 232 -25.15 3.22 -8.84
CA ILE A 232 -25.60 3.57 -10.20
C ILE A 232 -27.05 4.06 -10.25
N GLY A 233 -27.83 3.87 -9.18
CA GLY A 233 -29.17 4.43 -9.03
C GLY A 233 -29.18 5.96 -8.89
N GLY A 234 -28.03 6.57 -8.59
CA GLY A 234 -27.87 8.03 -8.42
C GLY A 234 -27.42 8.44 -7.03
N GLY A 235 -27.27 7.50 -6.10
CA GLY A 235 -26.73 7.75 -4.77
C GLY A 235 -25.26 8.17 -4.78
N LEU A 236 -24.88 9.03 -3.83
CA LEU A 236 -23.53 9.59 -3.67
C LEU A 236 -22.97 9.27 -2.30
N GLY A 237 -21.74 8.76 -2.23
CA GLY A 237 -21.07 8.45 -0.98
C GLY A 237 -19.71 9.12 -0.83
N THR A 238 -19.43 9.68 0.35
CA THR A 238 -18.10 10.17 0.72
C THR A 238 -17.62 9.53 2.03
N LEU A 239 -16.34 9.14 2.06
CA LEU A 239 -15.66 8.68 3.27
C LEU A 239 -14.36 9.45 3.46
N GLN A 240 -14.19 10.02 4.65
CA GLN A 240 -12.98 10.71 5.07
C GLN A 240 -12.30 9.94 6.20
N ILE A 241 -10.99 9.72 6.07
CA ILE A 241 -10.16 9.08 7.09
C ILE A 241 -9.01 10.03 7.43
N THR A 242 -8.91 10.40 8.71
CA THR A 242 -8.00 11.46 9.16
C THR A 242 -7.26 11.08 10.45
N ASN A 243 -6.21 11.84 10.78
CA ASN A 243 -5.43 11.70 12.02
C ASN A 243 -4.93 10.27 12.27
N ASN A 244 -5.20 9.66 13.43
CA ASN A 244 -4.71 8.32 13.78
C ASN A 244 -5.77 7.22 13.59
N SER A 245 -6.71 7.43 12.67
CA SER A 245 -7.81 6.48 12.45
C SER A 245 -7.34 5.14 11.90
N THR A 246 -8.05 4.07 12.26
CA THR A 246 -7.87 2.73 11.67
C THR A 246 -9.18 2.26 11.08
N VAL A 247 -9.21 2.08 9.76
CA VAL A 247 -10.34 1.51 9.03
C VAL A 247 -9.96 0.13 8.50
N PHE A 248 -10.63 -0.91 8.98
CA PHE A 248 -10.45 -2.30 8.52
C PHE A 248 -11.66 -2.77 7.73
N VAL A 249 -11.42 -3.32 6.54
CA VAL A 249 -12.46 -3.88 5.67
C VAL A 249 -12.13 -5.33 5.34
N GLY A 250 -13.02 -6.24 5.75
CA GLY A 250 -12.81 -7.68 5.62
C GLY A 250 -12.88 -8.22 4.18
N SER A 251 -13.58 -7.52 3.29
CA SER A 251 -13.83 -7.86 1.89
C SER A 251 -13.51 -6.64 1.00
N ASN A 252 -14.48 -6.15 0.22
CA ASN A 252 -14.24 -5.16 -0.84
C ASN A 252 -14.61 -3.75 -0.39
N ILE A 253 -13.98 -2.76 -1.02
CA ILE A 253 -14.51 -1.39 -1.08
C ILE A 253 -14.92 -1.11 -2.52
N THR A 254 -16.14 -0.62 -2.74
CA THR A 254 -16.62 -0.23 -4.07
C THR A 254 -17.07 1.22 -4.03
N LEU A 255 -16.47 2.07 -4.87
CA LEU A 255 -16.81 3.48 -5.01
C LEU A 255 -17.42 3.68 -6.38
N LEU A 256 -18.68 4.06 -6.45
CA LEU A 256 -19.33 4.35 -7.71
C LEU A 256 -20.46 5.36 -7.55
N SER A 257 -20.71 6.10 -8.62
CA SER A 257 -21.90 6.93 -8.76
C SER A 257 -22.28 7.05 -10.22
N GLY A 258 -23.58 7.21 -10.48
CA GLY A 258 -24.10 7.50 -11.81
C GLY A 258 -23.54 8.80 -12.42
N SER A 259 -23.98 9.13 -13.62
CA SER A 259 -23.31 10.07 -14.54
C SER A 259 -23.20 11.54 -14.13
N SER A 260 -23.74 11.97 -12.99
CA SER A 260 -23.73 13.38 -12.55
C SER A 260 -22.94 13.67 -11.27
N GLY A 261 -22.36 12.67 -10.60
CA GLY A 261 -21.54 12.89 -9.41
C GLY A 261 -20.41 11.86 -9.28
N THR A 262 -19.57 12.04 -8.27
CA THR A 262 -18.41 11.19 -7.96
C THR A 262 -18.45 10.78 -6.49
N SER A 263 -18.58 9.48 -6.24
CA SER A 263 -18.34 8.92 -4.90
C SER A 263 -16.85 8.90 -4.60
N SER A 264 -16.46 9.21 -3.36
CA SER A 264 -15.05 9.38 -3.02
C SER A 264 -14.64 8.84 -1.66
N VAL A 265 -13.40 8.38 -1.60
CA VAL A 265 -12.66 8.13 -0.36
C VAL A 265 -11.47 9.07 -0.35
N ALA A 266 -11.31 9.82 0.74
CA ALA A 266 -10.18 10.72 0.94
C ALA A 266 -9.49 10.41 2.26
N ILE A 267 -8.17 10.19 2.20
CA ILE A 267 -7.36 9.83 3.36
C ILE A 267 -6.23 10.85 3.53
N SER A 268 -6.17 11.50 4.69
CA SER A 268 -5.10 12.44 5.03
C SER A 268 -4.21 11.99 6.19
N GLY A 269 -4.60 10.90 6.87
CA GLY A 269 -3.85 10.28 7.96
C GLY A 269 -4.41 8.90 8.30
N GLY A 270 -3.73 8.20 9.21
CA GLY A 270 -4.18 6.93 9.75
C GLY A 270 -3.91 5.75 8.82
N SER A 271 -4.72 4.71 8.93
CA SER A 271 -4.58 3.47 8.18
C SER A 271 -5.89 2.99 7.60
N LEU A 272 -5.83 2.57 6.34
CA LEU A 272 -6.89 1.85 5.65
C LEU A 272 -6.34 0.46 5.32
N ILE A 273 -7.02 -0.58 5.80
CA ILE A 273 -6.57 -1.96 5.71
C ILE A 273 -7.66 -2.80 5.02
N VAL A 274 -7.40 -3.22 3.79
CA VAL A 274 -8.32 -4.02 2.95
C VAL A 274 -7.57 -5.26 2.43
N PRO A 275 -7.26 -6.25 3.30
CA PRO A 275 -6.28 -7.27 2.96
C PRO A 275 -6.82 -8.37 2.05
N ASN A 276 -8.14 -8.54 1.92
CA ASN A 276 -8.72 -9.72 1.25
C ASN A 276 -9.45 -9.42 -0.04
N GLY A 277 -10.07 -8.24 -0.17
CA GLY A 277 -10.85 -7.87 -1.35
C GLY A 277 -10.30 -6.64 -2.06
N PRO A 278 -10.60 -6.45 -3.36
CA PRO A 278 -10.16 -5.27 -4.10
C PRO A 278 -10.83 -3.99 -3.60
N ILE A 279 -10.13 -2.87 -3.80
CA ILE A 279 -10.76 -1.56 -3.89
C ILE A 279 -11.10 -1.31 -5.35
N GLN A 280 -12.39 -1.18 -5.65
CA GLN A 280 -12.91 -0.89 -6.98
C GLN A 280 -13.36 0.57 -7.05
N VAL A 281 -12.75 1.35 -7.93
CA VAL A 281 -13.01 2.78 -8.08
C VAL A 281 -13.65 3.03 -9.44
N GLY A 282 -14.91 3.43 -9.45
CA GLY A 282 -15.69 3.69 -10.65
C GLY A 282 -15.89 2.47 -11.58
N PRO A 283 -16.25 1.27 -11.10
CA PRO A 283 -16.47 0.11 -11.97
C PRO A 283 -17.66 0.27 -12.94
N GLU A 284 -18.69 1.02 -12.56
CA GLU A 284 -19.88 1.29 -13.39
C GLU A 284 -20.35 2.75 -13.22
N GLY A 285 -19.41 3.70 -13.30
CA GLY A 285 -19.69 5.11 -13.08
C GLY A 285 -18.44 5.82 -12.58
N ASN A 286 -18.60 6.92 -11.85
CA ASN A 286 -17.45 7.71 -11.39
C ASN A 286 -17.03 7.32 -9.97
N GLY A 287 -15.73 7.18 -9.73
CA GLY A 287 -15.15 7.02 -8.41
C GLY A 287 -13.84 7.78 -8.28
N LEU A 288 -13.55 8.28 -7.08
CA LEU A 288 -12.28 8.93 -6.77
C LEU A 288 -11.71 8.40 -5.45
N PHE A 289 -10.46 7.92 -5.49
CA PHE A 289 -9.73 7.49 -4.30
C PHE A 289 -8.47 8.35 -4.12
N THR A 290 -8.34 9.03 -2.98
CA THR A 290 -7.18 9.89 -2.71
C THR A 290 -6.50 9.56 -1.38
N ILE A 291 -5.17 9.57 -1.42
CA ILE A 291 -4.29 9.39 -0.26
C ILE A 291 -3.28 10.54 -0.25
N SER A 292 -3.23 11.29 0.84
CA SER A 292 -2.27 12.38 1.07
C SER A 292 -1.40 12.18 2.31
N GLY A 293 -1.69 11.18 3.14
CA GLY A 293 -0.94 10.85 4.34
C GLY A 293 -1.47 9.57 4.98
N GLY A 294 -0.71 9.01 5.92
CA GLY A 294 -1.03 7.72 6.56
C GLY A 294 -0.26 6.54 5.96
N ASN A 295 -0.60 5.34 6.44
CA ASN A 295 0.00 4.07 6.03
C ASN A 295 -1.08 3.04 5.73
N HIS A 296 -1.15 2.57 4.48
CA HIS A 296 -2.29 1.80 3.98
C HIS A 296 -1.84 0.45 3.41
N ILE A 297 -2.69 -0.56 3.60
CA ILE A 297 -2.47 -1.92 3.07
C ILE A 297 -3.72 -2.35 2.34
N ILE A 298 -3.61 -2.68 1.06
CA ILE A 298 -4.75 -3.11 0.24
C ILE A 298 -4.40 -4.37 -0.55
N ARG A 299 -5.42 -5.17 -0.88
CA ARG A 299 -5.26 -6.34 -1.75
C ARG A 299 -4.93 -5.92 -3.17
N GLN A 300 -5.83 -5.18 -3.82
CA GLN A 300 -5.73 -4.73 -5.20
C GLN A 300 -6.40 -3.36 -5.31
N LEU A 301 -6.02 -2.59 -6.32
CA LEU A 301 -6.66 -1.33 -6.69
C LEU A 301 -7.06 -1.39 -8.16
N LEU A 302 -8.37 -1.44 -8.40
CA LEU A 302 -8.96 -1.58 -9.74
C LEU A 302 -9.69 -0.29 -10.07
N LEU A 303 -9.22 0.43 -11.09
CA LEU A 303 -9.78 1.73 -11.49
C LEU A 303 -10.53 1.57 -12.80
N GLY A 304 -11.78 2.05 -12.85
CA GLY A 304 -12.66 1.85 -14.00
C GLY A 304 -13.29 0.46 -14.02
N GLY A 305 -13.95 0.13 -15.12
CA GLY A 305 -14.62 -1.16 -15.29
C GLY A 305 -14.63 -1.64 -16.73
N SER A 306 -14.83 -2.95 -16.92
CA SER A 306 -14.64 -3.63 -18.20
C SER A 306 -15.70 -3.35 -19.27
N ASN A 307 -16.77 -2.63 -18.91
CA ASN A 307 -17.89 -2.34 -19.80
C ASN A 307 -17.77 -1.01 -20.56
N GLY A 308 -16.67 -0.25 -20.35
CA GLY A 308 -16.42 1.04 -21.00
C GLY A 308 -17.21 2.22 -20.44
N PHE A 309 -17.99 2.03 -19.37
CA PHE A 309 -18.75 3.09 -18.69
C PHE A 309 -18.16 3.48 -17.33
N GLY A 310 -17.17 2.73 -16.85
CA GLY A 310 -16.47 2.99 -15.59
C GLY A 310 -15.37 4.03 -15.70
N SER A 311 -15.36 5.00 -14.80
CA SER A 311 -14.37 6.08 -14.69
C SER A 311 -13.81 6.11 -13.27
N GLY A 312 -12.63 5.52 -13.09
CA GLY A 312 -11.94 5.46 -11.81
C GLY A 312 -10.72 6.35 -11.79
N SER A 313 -10.61 7.19 -10.76
CA SER A 313 -9.44 8.04 -10.53
C SER A 313 -8.77 7.73 -9.21
N PHE A 314 -7.45 7.64 -9.22
CA PHE A 314 -6.62 7.48 -8.03
C PHE A 314 -5.57 8.57 -7.94
N VAL A 315 -5.37 9.12 -6.73
CA VAL A 315 -4.32 10.10 -6.46
C VAL A 315 -3.54 9.72 -5.18
N LEU A 316 -2.22 9.56 -5.30
CA LEU A 316 -1.30 9.40 -4.18
C LEU A 316 -0.36 10.60 -4.08
N SER A 317 -0.63 11.54 -3.17
CA SER A 317 0.18 12.75 -2.99
C SER A 317 1.11 12.70 -1.78
N GLY A 318 0.92 11.74 -0.88
CA GLY A 318 1.73 11.54 0.33
C GLY A 318 1.33 10.27 1.07
N GLY A 319 2.04 9.93 2.15
CA GLY A 319 1.83 8.68 2.88
C GLY A 319 2.39 7.45 2.16
N THR A 320 2.06 6.26 2.66
CA THR A 320 2.50 4.98 2.10
C THR A 320 1.33 4.07 1.71
N LEU A 321 1.48 3.34 0.61
CA LEU A 321 0.51 2.37 0.12
C LEU A 321 1.18 1.04 -0.23
N LYS A 322 0.94 -0.01 0.57
CA LYS A 322 1.28 -1.39 0.21
C LYS A 322 0.14 -2.02 -0.58
N ILE A 323 0.45 -2.51 -1.77
CA ILE A 323 -0.44 -3.32 -2.60
C ILE A 323 0.04 -4.76 -2.55
N LEU A 324 -0.78 -5.65 -1.99
CA LEU A 324 -0.43 -7.05 -1.78
C LEU A 324 -0.48 -7.84 -3.08
N GLY A 325 -1.44 -7.51 -3.94
CA GLY A 325 -1.75 -8.19 -5.18
C GLY A 325 -2.28 -9.62 -5.00
N ILE A 326 -2.52 -10.27 -6.14
CA ILE A 326 -2.85 -11.70 -6.25
C ILE A 326 -1.84 -12.48 -7.10
N GLY A 327 -0.82 -11.79 -7.62
CA GLY A 327 0.15 -12.29 -8.58
C GLY A 327 0.90 -11.13 -9.22
N ALA A 328 1.71 -11.42 -10.23
CA ALA A 328 2.48 -10.43 -11.00
C ALA A 328 2.06 -10.34 -12.47
N GLY A 329 0.95 -10.96 -12.87
CA GLY A 329 0.36 -10.83 -14.21
C GLY A 329 -0.47 -9.55 -14.37
N PRO A 330 -0.97 -9.25 -15.58
CA PRO A 330 -1.80 -8.08 -15.81
C PRO A 330 -3.06 -8.07 -14.93
N GLY A 331 -3.38 -6.91 -14.33
CA GLY A 331 -4.53 -6.72 -13.44
C GLY A 331 -4.37 -7.24 -12.01
N ASP A 332 -3.25 -7.90 -11.67
CA ASP A 332 -3.10 -8.58 -10.37
C ASP A 332 -2.81 -7.63 -9.19
N GLY A 333 -2.43 -6.38 -9.43
CA GLY A 333 -2.09 -5.38 -8.40
C GLY A 333 -2.86 -4.08 -8.54
N LEU A 334 -2.22 -3.08 -9.18
CA LEU A 334 -2.86 -1.82 -9.60
C LEU A 334 -3.26 -1.93 -11.07
N ASP A 335 -4.55 -1.88 -11.37
CA ASP A 335 -5.08 -1.78 -12.73
C ASP A 335 -5.63 -0.36 -12.95
N ALA A 336 -4.95 0.40 -13.81
CA ALA A 336 -5.19 1.82 -13.96
C ALA A 336 -6.29 2.13 -14.96
N ASN A 337 -7.03 3.20 -14.66
CA ASN A 337 -7.81 4.00 -15.60
C ASN A 337 -7.18 5.40 -15.63
N PHE A 338 -7.38 6.19 -14.57
CA PHE A 338 -6.58 7.38 -14.32
C PHE A 338 -5.89 7.28 -12.96
N ALA A 339 -4.56 7.20 -12.95
CA ALA A 339 -3.76 7.18 -11.74
C ALA A 339 -2.70 8.28 -11.77
N LEU A 340 -2.64 9.06 -10.70
CA LEU A 340 -1.72 10.18 -10.54
C LEU A 340 -0.95 10.02 -9.22
N GLN A 341 0.37 10.13 -9.28
CA GLN A 341 1.24 10.10 -8.11
C GLN A 341 2.05 11.39 -8.01
N PRO A 342 1.53 12.44 -7.34
CA PRO A 342 2.30 13.65 -7.07
C PRO A 342 3.36 13.50 -5.97
N GLY A 343 3.34 12.40 -5.22
CA GLY A 343 4.26 12.12 -4.13
C GLY A 343 3.93 10.79 -3.46
N GLY A 344 4.39 10.60 -2.22
CA GLY A 344 4.16 9.38 -1.46
C GLY A 344 4.88 8.15 -2.00
N ASP A 345 4.74 7.05 -1.25
CA ASP A 345 5.44 5.80 -1.52
C ASP A 345 4.44 4.69 -1.82
N MET A 346 4.63 4.01 -2.96
CA MET A 346 3.83 2.87 -3.35
C MET A 346 4.69 1.62 -3.44
N ASP A 347 4.31 0.59 -2.67
CA ASP A 347 4.99 -0.70 -2.67
C ASP A 347 4.03 -1.78 -3.17
N GLY A 348 4.21 -2.17 -4.43
CA GLY A 348 3.63 -3.36 -5.05
C GLY A 348 4.69 -4.39 -5.43
N SER A 349 5.80 -4.50 -4.68
CA SER A 349 6.98 -5.32 -5.06
C SER A 349 6.70 -6.82 -5.29
N GLY A 350 5.55 -7.33 -4.83
CA GLY A 350 5.09 -8.70 -5.07
C GLY A 350 4.02 -8.83 -6.17
N THR A 351 3.71 -7.73 -6.87
CA THR A 351 2.60 -7.65 -7.82
C THR A 351 2.87 -6.71 -9.00
N SER A 352 1.87 -6.46 -9.83
CA SER A 352 2.00 -5.71 -11.06
C SER A 352 1.28 -4.36 -11.01
N ILE A 353 1.74 -3.46 -11.88
CA ILE A 353 0.96 -2.33 -12.36
C ILE A 353 0.56 -2.59 -13.81
N THR A 354 -0.71 -2.32 -14.13
CA THR A 354 -1.25 -2.45 -15.49
C THR A 354 -1.88 -1.13 -15.90
N VAL A 355 -1.54 -0.67 -17.09
CA VAL A 355 -2.04 0.58 -17.67
C VAL A 355 -2.54 0.25 -19.07
N GLY A 356 -3.85 0.17 -19.24
CA GLY A 356 -4.48 -0.16 -20.51
C GLY A 356 -4.82 -1.64 -20.61
N ASP A 357 -5.60 -2.15 -19.66
CA ASP A 357 -6.16 -3.51 -19.74
C ASP A 357 -7.54 -3.49 -20.40
N TYR A 358 -8.61 -3.27 -19.64
CA TYR A 358 -9.98 -3.28 -20.16
C TYR A 358 -10.43 -1.98 -20.85
N HIS A 359 -9.71 -0.89 -20.61
CA HIS A 359 -9.97 0.43 -21.16
C HIS A 359 -8.68 1.22 -21.28
N SER A 360 -8.68 2.19 -22.20
CA SER A 360 -7.55 3.11 -22.32
C SER A 360 -7.25 3.77 -20.99
N ALA A 361 -5.99 3.76 -20.59
CA ALA A 361 -5.59 4.20 -19.27
C ALA A 361 -4.38 5.12 -19.29
N THR A 362 -4.20 5.82 -18.18
CA THR A 362 -3.11 6.74 -17.93
C THR A 362 -2.60 6.59 -16.50
N TYR A 363 -1.29 6.41 -16.37
CA TYR A 363 -0.56 6.55 -15.12
C TYR A 363 0.47 7.67 -15.25
N ILE A 364 0.49 8.58 -14.28
CA ILE A 364 1.44 9.70 -14.25
C ILE A 364 2.10 9.75 -12.87
N MET A 365 3.42 9.56 -12.84
CA MET A 365 4.24 9.87 -11.68
C MET A 365 4.83 11.27 -11.85
N VAL A 366 4.52 12.17 -10.92
CA VAL A 366 5.11 13.51 -10.87
C VAL A 366 6.21 13.58 -9.82
N ASN A 367 6.13 12.80 -8.74
CA ASN A 367 7.19 12.62 -7.75
C ASN A 367 6.88 11.38 -6.89
N GLY A 368 7.75 11.09 -5.92
CA GLY A 368 7.60 9.99 -4.97
C GLY A 368 8.36 8.73 -5.40
N PHE A 369 8.06 7.63 -4.71
CA PHE A 369 8.66 6.34 -4.97
C PHE A 369 7.56 5.32 -5.33
N ALA A 370 7.80 4.48 -6.33
CA ALA A 370 6.97 3.32 -6.60
C ALA A 370 7.81 2.11 -6.97
N GLN A 371 7.42 0.94 -6.47
CA GLN A 371 8.05 -0.32 -6.82
C GLN A 371 7.00 -1.39 -7.12
N PHE A 372 7.20 -2.15 -8.20
CA PHE A 372 6.39 -3.31 -8.54
C PHE A 372 7.26 -4.49 -9.01
N ALA A 373 6.70 -5.69 -9.03
CA ALA A 373 7.33 -6.84 -9.66
C ALA A 373 7.31 -6.72 -11.20
N ALA A 374 6.18 -6.30 -11.77
CA ALA A 374 6.01 -6.20 -13.22
C ALA A 374 5.19 -4.96 -13.62
N ALA A 375 5.36 -4.50 -14.86
CA ALA A 375 4.53 -3.47 -15.45
C ALA A 375 4.05 -3.86 -16.86
N TYR A 376 2.78 -3.59 -17.14
CA TYR A 376 2.17 -3.81 -18.43
C TYR A 376 1.54 -2.50 -18.93
N VAL A 377 2.12 -1.90 -19.96
CA VAL A 377 1.63 -0.64 -20.53
C VAL A 377 1.13 -0.91 -21.93
N GLY A 378 -0.18 -0.83 -22.13
CA GLY A 378 -0.83 -1.24 -23.38
C GLY A 378 -1.01 -2.76 -23.48
N ASN A 379 -1.76 -3.36 -22.55
CA ASN A 379 -1.95 -4.82 -22.47
C ASN A 379 -3.04 -5.31 -23.43
N ASN A 380 -4.31 -5.01 -23.14
CA ASN A 380 -5.45 -5.34 -23.99
C ASN A 380 -6.06 -4.09 -24.67
N THR A 381 -5.77 -2.91 -24.14
CA THR A 381 -6.18 -1.60 -24.67
C THR A 381 -5.02 -0.61 -24.54
N ASN A 382 -5.19 0.64 -24.98
CA ASN A 382 -4.07 1.59 -25.03
C ASN A 382 -3.65 2.08 -23.64
N GLY A 383 -2.35 2.06 -23.34
CA GLY A 383 -1.79 2.52 -22.07
C GLY A 383 -0.84 3.69 -22.25
N THR A 384 -1.00 4.73 -21.43
CA THR A 384 -0.03 5.83 -21.33
C THR A 384 0.60 5.84 -19.95
N PHE A 385 1.93 5.73 -19.88
CA PHE A 385 2.68 5.74 -18.63
C PHE A 385 3.74 6.84 -18.70
N THR A 386 3.67 7.80 -17.78
CA THR A 386 4.55 8.96 -17.76
C THR A 386 5.26 9.07 -16.41
N ILE A 387 6.57 9.26 -16.44
CA ILE A 387 7.36 9.69 -15.28
C ILE A 387 7.86 11.09 -15.58
N SER A 388 7.39 12.06 -14.80
CA SER A 388 7.84 13.45 -14.84
C SER A 388 8.95 13.74 -13.84
N ASN A 389 8.98 13.04 -12.70
CA ASN A 389 10.07 13.00 -11.72
C ASN A 389 9.79 11.84 -10.73
N GLY A 390 10.65 11.63 -9.74
CA GLY A 390 10.55 10.53 -8.77
C GLY A 390 11.33 9.29 -9.21
N THR A 391 11.14 8.20 -8.48
CA THR A 391 11.81 6.91 -8.74
C THR A 391 10.78 5.81 -8.90
N PHE A 392 10.84 5.09 -10.02
CA PHE A 392 10.00 3.93 -10.30
C PHE A 392 10.89 2.69 -10.47
N VAL A 393 10.54 1.57 -9.83
CA VAL A 393 11.33 0.33 -9.86
C VAL A 393 10.47 -0.85 -10.28
N ILE A 394 10.96 -1.64 -11.23
CA ILE A 394 10.39 -2.93 -11.65
C ILE A 394 11.45 -4.01 -11.50
N SER A 395 11.14 -5.07 -10.76
CA SER A 395 12.10 -6.15 -10.46
C SER A 395 12.02 -7.36 -11.39
N SER A 396 11.08 -7.40 -12.32
CA SER A 396 10.95 -8.48 -13.30
C SER A 396 10.74 -7.89 -14.69
N ASN A 397 9.50 -7.84 -15.19
CA ASN A 397 9.25 -7.54 -16.60
C ASN A 397 8.46 -6.25 -16.77
N VAL A 398 8.88 -5.42 -17.71
CA VAL A 398 8.10 -4.35 -18.29
C VAL A 398 7.76 -4.72 -19.73
N LEU A 399 6.48 -4.76 -20.05
CA LEU A 399 6.01 -4.97 -21.42
C LEU A 399 5.28 -3.71 -21.92
N VAL A 400 5.76 -3.16 -23.04
CA VAL A 400 5.20 -1.98 -23.68
C VAL A 400 4.52 -2.35 -24.98
N GLY A 401 3.20 -2.45 -24.91
CA GLY A 401 2.32 -2.82 -25.99
C GLY A 401 2.25 -4.32 -26.24
N GLN A 402 1.15 -4.76 -26.84
CA GLN A 402 0.95 -6.16 -27.22
C GLN A 402 0.26 -6.30 -28.58
N ASN A 403 0.33 -7.52 -29.13
CA ASN A 403 -0.38 -7.93 -30.35
C ASN A 403 -0.06 -7.07 -31.59
N CYS A 404 1.23 -6.77 -31.80
CA CYS A 404 1.72 -6.05 -32.99
C CYS A 404 1.10 -6.59 -34.29
N GLY A 405 0.33 -5.76 -34.99
CA GLY A 405 -0.31 -6.09 -36.26
C GLY A 405 -1.48 -7.10 -36.19
N GLY A 406 -1.90 -7.50 -34.99
CA GLY A 406 -2.99 -8.47 -34.76
C GLY A 406 -4.32 -7.84 -34.34
N PRO A 407 -5.39 -8.66 -34.24
CA PRO A 407 -6.62 -8.25 -33.56
C PRO A 407 -6.32 -7.94 -32.07
N ASN A 408 -6.99 -6.94 -31.50
CA ASN A 408 -6.71 -6.42 -30.15
C ASN A 408 -5.26 -5.91 -29.98
N SER A 409 -4.70 -5.30 -31.03
CA SER A 409 -3.45 -4.53 -30.96
C SER A 409 -3.60 -3.40 -29.93
N ALA A 410 -2.86 -3.52 -28.84
CA ALA A 410 -2.85 -2.56 -27.75
C ALA A 410 -1.55 -1.74 -27.81
N LEU A 411 -1.68 -0.41 -27.86
CA LEU A 411 -0.53 0.48 -27.92
C LEU A 411 -0.06 0.84 -26.51
N GLY A 412 1.20 0.54 -26.21
CA GLY A 412 1.89 1.05 -25.04
C GLY A 412 2.64 2.34 -25.36
N THR A 413 2.49 3.37 -24.55
CA THR A 413 3.28 4.61 -24.65
C THR A 413 3.89 4.92 -23.30
N VAL A 414 5.21 4.79 -23.21
CA VAL A 414 6.00 5.14 -22.01
C VAL A 414 6.85 6.36 -22.31
N THR A 415 6.76 7.40 -21.48
CA THR A 415 7.57 8.61 -21.63
C THR A 415 8.20 9.00 -20.29
N LEU A 416 9.53 9.12 -20.29
CA LEU A 416 10.30 9.65 -19.17
C LEU A 416 10.73 11.08 -19.49
N TYR A 417 10.35 12.04 -18.66
CA TYR A 417 10.77 13.45 -18.77
C TYR A 417 11.93 13.77 -17.84
N GLU A 418 11.76 13.52 -16.54
CA GLU A 418 12.80 13.56 -15.51
C GLU A 418 12.64 12.34 -14.59
N GLY A 419 13.48 12.24 -13.55
CA GLY A 419 13.42 11.15 -12.58
C GLY A 419 14.12 9.88 -13.07
N GLN A 420 13.85 8.78 -12.38
CA GLN A 420 14.55 7.51 -12.57
C GLN A 420 13.57 6.35 -12.77
N PHE A 421 13.83 5.52 -13.76
CA PHE A 421 13.12 4.28 -13.97
C PHE A 421 14.10 3.10 -14.00
N PHE A 422 13.95 2.18 -13.04
CA PHE A 422 14.75 0.96 -12.93
C PHE A 422 13.94 -0.24 -13.37
N VAL A 423 14.49 -1.06 -14.25
CA VAL A 423 13.99 -2.39 -14.63
C VAL A 423 15.12 -3.39 -14.41
N THR A 424 15.33 -3.75 -13.15
CA THR A 424 16.51 -4.51 -12.72
C THR A 424 16.22 -5.38 -11.50
N ASN A 425 16.95 -6.48 -11.37
CA ASN A 425 17.00 -7.29 -10.16
C ASN A 425 18.42 -7.79 -9.88
N ASP A 426 18.60 -8.36 -8.68
CA ASP A 426 19.91 -8.88 -8.23
C ASP A 426 20.50 -9.98 -9.13
N ALA A 427 19.64 -10.69 -9.86
CA ALA A 427 20.06 -11.72 -10.82
C ALA A 427 20.40 -11.16 -12.20
N HIS A 428 20.25 -9.84 -12.42
CA HIS A 428 20.40 -9.16 -13.68
C HIS A 428 19.57 -9.75 -14.84
N THR A 429 18.35 -10.21 -14.54
CA THR A 429 17.46 -10.91 -15.48
C THR A 429 16.21 -10.12 -15.85
N ALA A 430 15.98 -8.93 -15.28
CA ALA A 430 14.80 -8.15 -15.58
C ALA A 430 14.75 -7.76 -17.07
N VAL A 431 13.56 -7.62 -17.64
CA VAL A 431 13.39 -7.34 -19.07
C VAL A 431 12.48 -6.15 -19.28
N LEU A 432 12.97 -5.15 -20.02
CA LEU A 432 12.14 -4.12 -20.66
C LEU A 432 11.97 -4.48 -22.13
N GLU A 433 10.75 -4.89 -22.51
CA GLU A 433 10.40 -5.20 -23.89
C GLU A 433 9.49 -4.12 -24.49
N VAL A 434 9.90 -3.56 -25.63
CA VAL A 434 9.09 -2.61 -26.41
C VAL A 434 8.51 -3.32 -27.63
N SER A 435 7.31 -3.86 -27.49
CA SER A 435 6.70 -4.77 -28.48
C SER A 435 5.71 -4.07 -29.41
N ASN A 436 4.89 -3.12 -28.94
CA ASN A 436 3.90 -2.42 -29.79
C ASN A 436 3.56 -1.01 -29.30
N GLY A 437 4.25 0.00 -29.83
CA GLY A 437 4.11 1.38 -29.39
C GLY A 437 5.48 2.02 -29.14
N SER A 438 5.61 2.84 -28.10
CA SER A 438 6.82 3.63 -27.89
C SER A 438 7.30 3.68 -26.45
N PHE A 439 8.62 3.75 -26.31
CA PHE A 439 9.32 4.08 -25.06
C PHE A 439 10.28 5.23 -25.34
N THR A 440 10.11 6.37 -24.68
CA THR A 440 10.91 7.57 -24.90
C THR A 440 11.61 8.02 -23.63
N VAL A 441 12.93 8.22 -23.72
CA VAL A 441 13.76 8.81 -22.65
C VAL A 441 14.16 10.22 -23.06
N ASN A 442 13.67 11.25 -22.36
CA ASN A 442 13.98 12.66 -22.65
C ASN A 442 15.14 13.18 -21.78
N PRO A 443 15.72 14.34 -22.12
CA PRO A 443 16.77 14.96 -21.31
C PRO A 443 16.35 15.19 -19.86
N GLY A 444 17.19 14.77 -18.91
CA GLY A 444 16.91 14.84 -17.47
C GLY A 444 16.34 13.55 -16.87
N ALA A 445 15.86 12.61 -17.70
CA ALA A 445 15.45 11.29 -17.24
C ALA A 445 16.62 10.29 -17.24
N THR A 446 16.55 9.32 -16.32
CA THR A 446 17.45 8.18 -16.23
C THR A 446 16.66 6.88 -16.35
N LEU A 447 17.09 6.00 -17.26
CA LEU A 447 16.64 4.62 -17.38
C LEU A 447 17.79 3.69 -17.00
N VAL A 448 17.53 2.73 -16.12
CA VAL A 448 18.48 1.66 -15.75
C VAL A 448 17.81 0.32 -16.00
N VAL A 449 18.43 -0.55 -16.79
CA VAL A 449 17.82 -1.82 -17.21
C VAL A 449 18.82 -2.97 -17.19
N ASP A 450 18.38 -4.17 -16.82
CA ASP A 450 19.17 -5.38 -17.05
C ASP A 450 19.17 -5.72 -18.54
N ASN A 451 17.99 -5.95 -19.12
CA ASN A 451 17.84 -6.33 -20.52
C ASN A 451 16.84 -5.40 -21.24
N LEU A 452 17.26 -4.79 -22.34
CA LEU A 452 16.39 -4.00 -23.23
C LEU A 452 16.14 -4.77 -24.54
N VAL A 453 14.87 -5.03 -24.84
CA VAL A 453 14.44 -5.76 -26.04
C VAL A 453 13.61 -4.85 -26.95
N THR A 454 14.14 -4.55 -28.14
CA THR A 454 13.53 -3.64 -29.13
C THR A 454 13.45 -4.28 -30.52
N ASN A 455 13.27 -5.60 -30.59
CA ASN A 455 13.30 -6.37 -31.83
C ASN A 455 11.95 -6.43 -32.57
N SER A 456 10.88 -5.86 -31.99
CA SER A 456 9.57 -5.83 -32.63
C SER A 456 9.46 -4.73 -33.69
N PRO A 457 8.89 -5.01 -34.87
CA PRO A 457 8.69 -4.00 -35.91
C PRO A 457 7.63 -2.94 -35.55
N CYS A 458 6.77 -3.19 -34.56
CA CYS A 458 5.79 -2.20 -34.07
C CYS A 458 6.29 -1.42 -32.84
N GLY A 459 7.42 -1.80 -32.26
CA GLY A 459 8.01 -1.14 -31.11
C GLY A 459 9.00 -0.06 -31.52
N GLN A 460 8.98 1.09 -30.85
CA GLN A 460 9.99 2.13 -31.00
C GLN A 460 10.57 2.54 -29.65
N PHE A 461 11.87 2.33 -29.48
CA PHE A 461 12.64 2.92 -28.41
C PHE A 461 13.35 4.18 -28.91
N THR A 462 13.17 5.29 -28.21
CA THR A 462 13.76 6.59 -28.57
C THR A 462 14.48 7.17 -27.38
N ASN A 463 15.80 7.38 -27.49
CA ASN A 463 16.55 8.22 -26.56
C ASN A 463 16.72 9.63 -27.16
N ASN A 464 16.03 10.62 -26.59
CA ASN A 464 16.07 12.03 -26.98
C ASN A 464 17.11 12.84 -26.19
N GLY A 465 18.11 12.19 -25.59
CA GLY A 465 19.18 12.81 -24.82
C GLY A 465 19.05 12.65 -23.30
N GLY A 466 18.27 11.68 -22.84
CA GLY A 466 18.33 11.20 -21.46
C GLY A 466 19.37 10.10 -21.28
N TRP A 467 19.54 9.64 -20.04
CA TRP A 467 20.56 8.66 -19.67
C TRP A 467 19.99 7.25 -19.67
N VAL A 468 20.72 6.31 -20.27
CA VAL A 468 20.32 4.90 -20.36
C VAL A 468 21.50 4.02 -19.95
N PHE A 469 21.35 3.30 -18.85
CA PHE A 469 22.37 2.41 -18.30
C PHE A 469 21.93 0.95 -18.36
N TYR A 470 22.90 0.08 -18.64
CA TYR A 470 22.74 -1.36 -18.54
C TYR A 470 23.40 -1.85 -17.26
N THR A 471 22.71 -2.70 -16.51
CA THR A 471 23.20 -3.28 -15.26
C THR A 471 23.91 -4.62 -15.47
N GLY A 472 24.00 -5.14 -16.70
CA GLY A 472 24.86 -6.28 -17.01
C GLY A 472 26.35 -5.97 -16.85
N SER A 473 27.16 -7.01 -16.64
CA SER A 473 28.63 -6.85 -16.51
C SER A 473 29.23 -6.31 -17.80
N LEU A 474 30.09 -5.30 -17.66
CA LEU A 474 30.92 -4.73 -18.72
C LEU A 474 32.21 -5.54 -18.95
N LEU A 475 32.50 -6.53 -18.09
CA LEU A 475 33.62 -7.46 -18.28
C LEU A 475 33.29 -8.49 -19.36
N LEU A 476 34.28 -8.82 -20.16
CA LEU A 476 34.26 -9.96 -21.05
C LEU A 476 34.84 -11.19 -20.34
N ASN A 477 34.19 -12.34 -20.54
CA ASN A 477 34.55 -13.60 -19.87
C ASN A 477 34.69 -13.48 -18.34
N PRO A 478 33.67 -12.93 -17.63
CA PRO A 478 33.76 -12.64 -16.19
C PRO A 478 33.90 -13.85 -15.26
N GLY A 479 33.43 -15.02 -15.69
CA GLY A 479 33.51 -16.27 -14.92
C GLY A 479 34.38 -17.33 -15.61
N ALA A 480 35.38 -16.94 -16.41
CA ALA A 480 36.26 -17.88 -17.12
C ALA A 480 35.59 -18.88 -18.10
N GLU A 481 34.30 -18.75 -18.39
CA GLU A 481 33.46 -19.67 -19.15
C GLU A 481 33.95 -20.05 -20.57
N THR A 482 34.88 -19.29 -21.15
CA THR A 482 35.56 -19.70 -22.39
C THR A 482 36.55 -20.85 -22.19
N GLY A 483 36.85 -21.23 -20.95
CA GLY A 483 37.86 -22.22 -20.59
C GLY A 483 39.30 -21.75 -20.78
N ASP A 484 39.50 -20.43 -20.88
CA ASP A 484 40.81 -19.78 -21.01
C ASP A 484 40.79 -18.35 -20.44
N LEU A 485 41.94 -17.68 -20.46
CA LEU A 485 42.09 -16.29 -19.99
C LEU A 485 41.77 -15.25 -21.08
N ALA A 486 40.93 -15.59 -22.07
CA ALA A 486 40.59 -14.63 -23.13
C ALA A 486 40.01 -13.33 -22.54
N ASN A 487 40.48 -12.19 -23.05
CA ASN A 487 40.17 -10.82 -22.61
C ASN A 487 40.74 -10.39 -21.25
N TRP A 488 41.50 -11.26 -20.58
CA TRP A 488 42.20 -10.93 -19.34
C TRP A 488 43.71 -10.84 -19.56
N THR A 489 44.35 -9.88 -18.89
CA THR A 489 45.80 -9.70 -18.89
C THR A 489 46.37 -10.22 -17.57
N PRO A 490 47.09 -11.35 -17.55
CA PRO A 490 47.68 -11.89 -16.33
C PRO A 490 48.90 -11.08 -15.89
N GLY A 491 49.01 -10.85 -14.57
CA GLY A 491 50.15 -10.26 -13.89
C GLY A 491 50.69 -11.16 -12.78
N GLY A 492 51.97 -11.01 -12.43
CA GLY A 492 52.62 -11.83 -11.40
C GLY A 492 52.88 -13.27 -11.84
N ASN A 493 52.95 -14.21 -10.88
CA ASN A 493 52.99 -15.63 -11.20
C ASN A 493 51.57 -16.05 -11.62
N PRO A 494 51.37 -16.53 -12.87
CA PRO A 494 50.12 -16.24 -13.54
C PRO A 494 48.96 -17.07 -12.98
N PRO A 495 47.80 -16.44 -12.73
CA PRO A 495 46.56 -17.14 -12.45
C PRO A 495 46.11 -17.95 -13.68
N GLY A 496 45.23 -18.93 -13.45
CA GLY A 496 44.72 -19.85 -14.45
C GLY A 496 43.20 -19.96 -14.44
N VAL A 497 42.69 -20.98 -15.13
CA VAL A 497 41.28 -21.39 -15.10
C VAL A 497 41.20 -22.83 -14.60
N ASP A 498 40.19 -23.14 -13.78
CA ASP A 498 39.84 -24.50 -13.39
C ASP A 498 38.41 -24.81 -13.87
N ASN A 499 38.09 -26.10 -13.94
CA ASN A 499 36.77 -26.62 -14.30
C ASN A 499 36.20 -27.53 -13.20
N GLY A 500 36.61 -27.28 -11.95
CA GLY A 500 36.28 -28.09 -10.78
C GLY A 500 37.00 -29.43 -10.72
N THR A 501 38.12 -29.60 -11.45
CA THR A 501 38.88 -30.86 -11.42
C THR A 501 40.16 -30.76 -10.59
N LEU A 502 40.64 -29.55 -10.30
CA LEU A 502 41.81 -29.36 -9.46
C LEU A 502 41.51 -29.68 -7.99
N ASP A 503 40.35 -29.24 -7.50
CA ASP A 503 39.75 -29.70 -6.24
C ASP A 503 38.27 -30.01 -6.45
N THR A 504 37.91 -31.29 -6.37
CA THR A 504 36.53 -31.74 -6.56
C THR A 504 35.56 -31.26 -5.47
N ASN A 505 36.06 -30.70 -4.36
CA ASN A 505 35.23 -30.11 -3.32
C ASN A 505 34.91 -28.63 -3.59
N VAL A 506 35.56 -28.01 -4.57
CA VAL A 506 35.30 -26.62 -5.01
C VAL A 506 34.85 -26.65 -6.47
N PRO A 507 33.58 -26.99 -6.76
CA PRO A 507 33.05 -26.81 -8.10
C PRO A 507 32.92 -25.31 -8.42
N PRO A 508 33.00 -24.91 -9.71
CA PRO A 508 32.69 -23.55 -10.14
C PRO A 508 31.36 -23.07 -9.58
N HIS A 509 31.27 -21.78 -9.25
CA HIS A 509 30.10 -21.21 -8.58
C HIS A 509 28.87 -21.26 -9.49
N THR A 510 29.04 -20.81 -10.73
CA THR A 510 28.11 -21.10 -11.82
C THR A 510 28.86 -21.59 -13.06
N GLY A 511 28.14 -21.90 -14.14
CA GLY A 511 28.81 -22.25 -15.39
C GLY A 511 29.64 -23.54 -15.33
N SER A 512 30.78 -23.54 -16.01
CA SER A 512 31.67 -24.70 -16.16
C SER A 512 33.11 -24.43 -15.76
N TYR A 513 33.51 -23.18 -15.56
CA TYR A 513 34.88 -22.79 -15.24
C TYR A 513 34.90 -21.72 -14.15
N ASP A 514 36.03 -21.58 -13.47
CA ASP A 514 36.34 -20.50 -12.55
C ASP A 514 37.79 -20.04 -12.75
N PHE A 515 38.12 -18.86 -12.22
CA PHE A 515 39.51 -18.42 -12.15
C PHE A 515 40.19 -19.00 -10.92
N ILE A 516 41.46 -19.33 -11.05
CA ILE A 516 42.26 -19.82 -9.94
C ILE A 516 43.57 -19.06 -9.79
N GLY A 517 43.93 -18.76 -8.54
CA GLY A 517 45.21 -18.19 -8.14
C GLY A 517 45.66 -18.65 -6.76
N GLY A 518 46.51 -17.87 -6.11
CA GLY A 518 47.18 -18.23 -4.84
C GLY A 518 48.65 -18.61 -5.03
N ASP A 519 49.38 -18.83 -3.94
CA ASP A 519 50.82 -19.14 -4.02
C ASP A 519 51.04 -20.62 -4.38
N LEU A 520 50.93 -20.91 -5.68
CA LEU A 520 51.03 -22.27 -6.19
C LEU A 520 52.35 -22.95 -5.80
N TYR A 521 53.49 -22.28 -5.93
CA TYR A 521 54.82 -22.83 -5.63
C TYR A 521 55.88 -21.71 -5.55
N SER A 522 55.86 -20.89 -4.51
CA SER A 522 56.91 -19.88 -4.19
C SER A 522 57.05 -18.70 -5.17
N GLY A 523 55.98 -18.34 -5.87
CA GLY A 523 55.98 -17.34 -6.95
C GLY A 523 55.36 -15.98 -6.59
N GLY A 524 54.68 -15.89 -5.44
CA GLY A 524 53.98 -14.67 -5.01
C GLY A 524 52.61 -14.49 -5.69
N PRO A 525 51.85 -13.46 -5.29
CA PRO A 525 50.47 -13.24 -5.74
C PRO A 525 50.37 -12.99 -7.25
N GLY A 526 49.27 -13.46 -7.84
CA GLY A 526 48.92 -13.26 -9.24
C GLY A 526 47.76 -12.26 -9.40
N SER A 527 47.55 -11.77 -10.61
CA SER A 527 46.39 -10.93 -10.92
C SER A 527 45.86 -11.13 -12.34
N LEU A 528 44.58 -10.83 -12.54
CA LEU A 528 43.93 -10.76 -13.85
C LEU A 528 43.36 -9.36 -14.02
N SER A 529 43.73 -8.66 -15.10
CA SER A 529 43.23 -7.31 -15.36
C SER A 529 42.52 -7.17 -16.70
N GLN A 530 41.47 -6.35 -16.73
CA GLN A 530 40.74 -5.96 -17.93
C GLN A 530 40.50 -4.45 -17.91
N THR A 531 40.84 -3.76 -19.00
CA THR A 531 40.55 -2.33 -19.15
C THR A 531 39.26 -2.15 -19.94
N VAL A 532 38.22 -1.66 -19.26
CA VAL A 532 36.90 -1.39 -19.81
C VAL A 532 36.81 0.06 -20.25
N GLN A 533 36.59 0.27 -21.55
CA GLN A 533 36.30 1.61 -22.09
C GLN A 533 34.87 1.99 -21.72
N LEU A 534 34.69 3.15 -21.07
CA LEU A 534 33.36 3.60 -20.64
C LEU A 534 32.76 4.57 -21.65
N ALA A 535 33.53 5.62 -21.99
CA ALA A 535 33.09 6.63 -22.94
C ALA A 535 33.01 6.09 -24.37
N ASP A 536 31.98 6.51 -25.11
CA ASP A 536 31.81 6.36 -26.57
C ASP A 536 31.71 4.92 -27.12
N THR A 537 31.90 3.90 -26.27
CA THR A 537 31.93 2.48 -26.68
C THR A 537 30.81 1.66 -26.02
N ASN A 538 30.43 1.99 -24.78
CA ASN A 538 29.45 1.24 -23.99
C ASN A 538 28.17 2.03 -23.70
N GLY A 539 27.84 3.01 -24.56
CA GLY A 539 26.63 3.83 -24.44
C GLY A 539 26.66 4.89 -23.33
N ILE A 540 27.70 4.90 -22.49
CA ILE A 540 27.93 5.92 -21.47
C ILE A 540 28.73 7.07 -22.09
N THR A 541 28.26 8.29 -21.91
CA THR A 541 28.85 9.53 -22.41
C THR A 541 29.83 10.12 -21.41
N ALA A 542 30.77 10.92 -21.91
CA ALA A 542 31.68 11.69 -21.05
C ALA A 542 30.94 12.62 -20.07
N LEU A 543 29.81 13.19 -20.50
CA LEU A 543 28.98 14.06 -19.65
C LEU A 543 28.36 13.30 -18.47
N GLU A 544 27.91 12.06 -18.70
CA GLU A 544 27.38 11.19 -17.64
C GLU A 544 28.47 10.80 -16.63
N LEU A 545 29.67 10.42 -17.12
CA LEU A 545 30.81 10.11 -16.25
C LEU A 545 31.25 11.32 -15.42
N ASP A 546 31.26 12.50 -16.03
CA ASP A 546 31.65 13.74 -15.38
C ASP A 546 30.52 14.38 -14.54
N SER A 547 29.37 13.70 -14.39
CA SER A 547 28.26 14.20 -13.57
C SER A 547 28.47 14.05 -12.07
N GLY A 548 29.34 13.12 -11.65
CA GLY A 548 29.51 12.72 -10.25
C GLY A 548 28.36 11.88 -9.68
N LEU A 549 27.40 11.44 -10.52
CA LEU A 549 26.24 10.64 -10.10
C LEU A 549 26.42 9.14 -10.32
N LEU A 550 27.46 8.72 -11.04
CA LEU A 550 27.71 7.33 -11.37
C LEU A 550 28.65 6.67 -10.36
N THR A 551 28.43 5.37 -10.16
CA THR A 551 29.30 4.52 -9.36
C THR A 551 29.82 3.36 -10.19
N ALA A 552 31.07 2.99 -9.92
CA ALA A 552 31.65 1.72 -10.34
C ALA A 552 31.15 0.64 -9.36
N ASN A 553 30.33 -0.26 -9.85
CA ASN A 553 29.73 -1.36 -9.10
C ASN A 553 30.53 -2.62 -9.40
N VAL A 554 31.07 -3.24 -8.36
CA VAL A 554 31.93 -4.41 -8.43
C VAL A 554 31.31 -5.53 -7.61
N SER A 555 31.32 -6.74 -8.15
CA SER A 555 31.19 -7.94 -7.33
C SER A 555 32.05 -9.07 -7.85
N PHE A 556 32.30 -10.08 -7.02
CA PHE A 556 32.94 -11.34 -7.39
C PHE A 556 32.64 -12.37 -6.31
N TRP A 557 32.49 -13.62 -6.71
CA TRP A 557 32.41 -14.74 -5.77
C TRP A 557 33.80 -15.28 -5.53
N GLU A 558 34.12 -15.57 -4.27
CA GLU A 558 35.40 -16.14 -3.88
C GLU A 558 35.18 -17.35 -2.95
N GLN A 559 36.01 -18.37 -3.15
CA GLN A 559 36.19 -19.47 -2.21
C GLN A 559 37.67 -19.84 -2.15
N THR A 560 38.18 -19.99 -0.94
CA THR A 560 39.49 -20.54 -0.66
C THR A 560 39.35 -21.98 -0.19
N ALA A 561 40.06 -22.92 -0.83
CA ALA A 561 40.05 -24.33 -0.44
C ALA A 561 40.97 -24.59 0.76
N ASP A 562 40.47 -25.24 1.81
CA ASP A 562 41.33 -25.71 2.91
C ASP A 562 42.18 -26.91 2.46
N SER A 563 43.49 -26.70 2.34
CA SER A 563 44.46 -27.76 2.04
C SER A 563 44.68 -28.75 3.21
N GLY A 564 43.92 -28.64 4.31
CA GLY A 564 44.04 -29.44 5.53
C GLY A 564 45.28 -29.10 6.36
N GLN A 565 45.94 -27.99 6.03
CA GLN A 565 47.16 -27.47 6.65
C GLN A 565 47.02 -25.97 7.02
N MET A 566 45.89 -25.32 6.71
CA MET A 566 45.78 -23.87 6.82
C MET A 566 45.50 -23.42 8.26
N VAL A 567 46.21 -22.36 8.68
CA VAL A 567 46.00 -21.66 9.95
C VAL A 567 45.81 -20.17 9.60
N PRO A 568 44.77 -19.47 10.09
CA PRO A 568 44.54 -18.07 9.74
C PRO A 568 45.79 -17.20 9.94
N PRO A 569 46.05 -16.20 9.06
CA PRO A 569 45.22 -15.75 7.92
C PRO A 569 45.25 -16.70 6.72
N TYR A 570 44.19 -16.67 5.91
CA TYR A 570 44.06 -17.50 4.70
C TYR A 570 44.41 -16.70 3.44
N ASP A 571 44.71 -17.41 2.36
CA ASP A 571 44.75 -16.77 1.04
C ASP A 571 43.35 -16.25 0.69
N GLY A 572 43.29 -15.30 -0.23
CA GLY A 572 42.05 -14.61 -0.53
C GLY A 572 42.07 -13.88 -1.86
N ALA A 573 41.00 -13.15 -2.14
CA ALA A 573 40.94 -12.28 -3.30
C ALA A 573 40.35 -10.91 -2.97
N GLN A 574 40.77 -9.93 -3.76
CA GLN A 574 40.17 -8.61 -3.79
C GLN A 574 40.15 -8.06 -5.21
N VAL A 575 39.38 -7.00 -5.42
CA VAL A 575 39.37 -6.26 -6.69
C VAL A 575 39.90 -4.87 -6.48
N SER A 576 40.92 -4.50 -7.26
CA SER A 576 41.36 -3.11 -7.39
C SER A 576 40.81 -2.49 -8.68
N ILE A 577 40.38 -1.24 -8.55
CA ILE A 577 39.86 -0.42 -9.63
C ILE A 577 40.80 0.77 -9.82
N ALA A 578 41.29 0.98 -11.04
CA ALA A 578 41.96 2.21 -11.43
C ALA A 578 41.11 2.98 -12.45
N PHE A 579 40.84 4.25 -12.16
CA PHE A 579 40.12 5.16 -13.03
C PHE A 579 41.13 5.88 -13.92
N LEU A 580 40.93 5.81 -15.24
CA LEU A 580 41.86 6.38 -16.21
C LEU A 580 41.22 7.51 -17.02
N ASP A 581 41.98 8.57 -17.26
CA ASP A 581 41.59 9.66 -18.16
C ASP A 581 41.69 9.27 -19.66
N SER A 582 41.42 10.22 -20.56
CA SER A 582 41.55 10.00 -22.02
C SER A 582 42.98 9.75 -22.49
N GLY A 583 43.99 10.08 -21.68
CA GLY A 583 45.40 9.80 -21.92
C GLY A 583 45.88 8.48 -21.30
N ALA A 584 44.96 7.68 -20.74
CA ALA A 584 45.26 6.48 -19.96
C ALA A 584 46.12 6.73 -18.70
N ASN A 585 46.08 7.94 -18.15
CA ASN A 585 46.69 8.22 -16.85
C ASN A 585 45.72 7.86 -15.73
N VAL A 586 46.21 7.22 -14.67
CA VAL A 586 45.43 6.95 -13.46
C VAL A 586 45.13 8.26 -12.75
N ILE A 587 43.84 8.58 -12.60
CA ILE A 587 43.34 9.78 -11.92
C ILE A 587 42.66 9.48 -10.57
N GLY A 588 42.45 8.21 -10.28
CA GLY A 588 41.97 7.71 -9.01
C GLY A 588 42.06 6.18 -8.97
N SER A 589 42.03 5.61 -7.78
CA SER A 589 42.00 4.17 -7.60
C SER A 589 41.35 3.82 -6.27
N ASP A 590 40.65 2.70 -6.23
CA ASP A 590 40.05 2.13 -5.02
C ASP A 590 40.22 0.61 -5.02
N THR A 591 39.91 -0.02 -3.90
CA THR A 591 40.03 -1.48 -3.73
C THR A 591 38.90 -1.98 -2.85
N SER A 592 38.36 -3.16 -3.18
CA SER A 592 37.36 -3.83 -2.36
C SER A 592 37.96 -4.27 -1.02
N THR A 593 37.11 -4.71 -0.11
CA THR A 593 37.57 -5.55 0.99
C THR A 593 38.15 -6.86 0.43
N GLU A 594 39.24 -7.33 1.03
CA GLU A 594 39.74 -8.68 0.82
C GLU A 594 38.76 -9.71 1.39
N LEU A 595 38.47 -10.75 0.61
CA LEU A 595 37.74 -11.93 1.06
C LEU A 595 38.69 -13.10 1.26
N GLU A 596 38.54 -13.76 2.41
CA GLU A 596 39.23 -14.99 2.82
C GLU A 596 38.17 -16.07 3.13
N SER A 597 37.34 -16.44 2.15
CA SER A 597 36.16 -17.29 2.36
C SER A 597 36.50 -18.78 2.29
N VAL A 598 36.76 -19.40 3.44
CA VAL A 598 37.12 -20.81 3.52
C VAL A 598 35.92 -21.73 3.32
N ASP A 599 36.05 -22.69 2.39
CA ASP A 599 35.12 -23.80 2.12
C ASP A 599 33.66 -23.41 1.82
N SER A 600 33.42 -22.17 1.42
CA SER A 600 32.13 -21.70 0.92
C SER A 600 32.33 -20.54 -0.02
N TRP A 601 31.66 -20.56 -1.17
CA TRP A 601 31.50 -19.40 -2.03
C TRP A 601 30.85 -18.25 -1.25
N THR A 602 31.53 -17.10 -1.21
CA THR A 602 31.01 -15.85 -0.64
C THR A 602 31.15 -14.73 -1.67
N ASN A 603 30.11 -13.91 -1.80
CA ASN A 603 30.11 -12.78 -2.70
C ASN A 603 30.69 -11.53 -2.02
N CYS A 604 31.67 -10.89 -2.65
CA CYS A 604 32.10 -9.53 -2.31
C CYS A 604 31.34 -8.55 -3.19
N THR A 605 30.84 -7.46 -2.62
CA THR A 605 30.30 -6.33 -3.39
C THR A 605 30.96 -5.03 -2.96
N ALA A 606 31.33 -4.17 -3.90
CA ALA A 606 31.88 -2.86 -3.63
C ALA A 606 31.33 -1.81 -4.61
N GLN A 607 31.22 -0.57 -4.13
CA GLN A 607 30.80 0.58 -4.94
C GLN A 607 31.80 1.71 -4.76
N PHE A 608 32.30 2.24 -5.87
CA PHE A 608 33.28 3.32 -5.86
C PHE A 608 32.74 4.53 -6.64
N PRO A 609 32.77 5.75 -6.08
CA PRO A 609 32.46 6.95 -6.83
C PRO A 609 33.40 7.12 -8.02
N ILE A 610 32.87 7.48 -9.19
CA ILE A 610 33.70 7.66 -10.38
C ILE A 610 34.31 9.09 -10.38
N PRO A 611 35.64 9.25 -10.40
CA PRO A 611 36.28 10.57 -10.48
C PRO A 611 35.97 11.30 -11.79
N PHE A 612 35.83 12.63 -11.71
CA PHE A 612 35.69 13.49 -12.90
C PHE A 612 36.86 13.29 -13.87
N GLY A 613 36.56 13.19 -15.16
CA GLY A 613 37.54 12.96 -16.22
C GLY A 613 37.79 11.49 -16.55
N THR A 614 37.17 10.54 -15.84
CA THR A 614 37.28 9.10 -16.13
C THR A 614 36.75 8.80 -17.53
N ARG A 615 37.49 8.00 -18.30
CA ARG A 615 37.11 7.54 -19.65
C ARG A 615 37.19 6.03 -19.79
N SER A 616 38.08 5.40 -19.03
CA SER A 616 38.15 3.94 -18.91
C SER A 616 38.46 3.55 -17.47
N VAL A 617 38.16 2.31 -17.14
CA VAL A 617 38.46 1.70 -15.85
C VAL A 617 39.27 0.44 -16.08
N GLN A 618 40.39 0.30 -15.38
CA GLN A 618 41.08 -0.97 -15.25
C GLN A 618 40.54 -1.69 -14.02
N TYR A 619 39.86 -2.81 -14.27
CA TYR A 619 39.45 -3.77 -13.26
C TYR A 619 40.58 -4.79 -13.09
N THR A 620 41.04 -5.00 -11.87
CA THR A 620 42.06 -6.00 -11.57
C THR A 620 41.58 -6.90 -10.45
N LEU A 621 41.40 -8.18 -10.75
CA LEU A 621 41.27 -9.23 -9.78
C LEU A 621 42.65 -9.57 -9.23
N GLU A 622 42.82 -9.46 -7.92
CA GLU A 622 44.07 -9.73 -7.21
C GLU A 622 43.92 -10.98 -6.34
N PHE A 623 44.80 -11.94 -6.54
CA PHE A 623 44.89 -13.12 -5.68
C PHE A 623 45.91 -12.83 -4.59
N ILE A 624 45.46 -12.77 -3.35
CA ILE A 624 46.27 -12.43 -2.19
C ILE A 624 46.80 -13.70 -1.55
N SER A 625 48.06 -13.67 -1.14
CA SER A 625 48.68 -14.75 -0.38
C SER A 625 48.94 -14.34 1.06
N SER A 626 48.46 -15.18 1.98
CA SER A 626 48.75 -15.15 3.40
C SER A 626 50.16 -15.68 3.75
N GLY A 627 50.86 -16.25 2.77
CA GLY A 627 52.11 -16.99 2.98
C GLY A 627 51.92 -18.46 3.38
N ASN A 628 50.67 -18.93 3.47
CA ASN A 628 50.33 -20.35 3.58
C ASN A 628 49.92 -20.89 2.21
N PRO A 629 50.23 -22.16 1.86
CA PRO A 629 49.81 -22.73 0.58
C PRO A 629 48.28 -22.96 0.56
N GLY A 630 47.58 -22.19 -0.27
CA GLY A 630 46.14 -22.33 -0.55
C GLY A 630 45.80 -22.03 -2.02
N TYR A 631 44.67 -22.56 -2.48
CA TYR A 631 44.08 -22.22 -3.78
C TYR A 631 42.94 -21.25 -3.55
N VAL A 632 42.96 -20.14 -4.29
CA VAL A 632 41.89 -19.15 -4.28
C VAL A 632 41.14 -19.27 -5.60
N TYR A 633 39.85 -19.56 -5.50
CA TYR A 633 38.93 -19.69 -6.61
C TYR A 633 38.06 -18.44 -6.66
N VAL A 634 37.92 -17.86 -7.85
CA VAL A 634 37.12 -16.66 -8.06
C VAL A 634 36.27 -16.85 -9.30
N ASP A 635 34.98 -16.56 -9.17
CA ASP A 635 34.01 -16.74 -10.24
C ASP A 635 33.00 -15.58 -10.27
N ASP A 636 32.23 -15.49 -11.36
CA ASP A 636 31.13 -14.54 -11.55
C ASP A 636 31.54 -13.08 -11.24
N ASN A 637 32.70 -12.67 -11.77
CA ASN A 637 33.19 -11.30 -11.63
C ASN A 637 32.23 -10.32 -12.31
N PHE A 638 31.96 -9.20 -11.67
CA PHE A 638 31.05 -8.19 -12.15
C PHE A 638 31.71 -6.82 -12.10
N PHE A 639 31.57 -6.07 -13.21
CA PHE A 639 31.83 -4.64 -13.23
C PHE A 639 30.72 -3.94 -14.00
N GLY A 640 29.99 -3.05 -13.33
CA GLY A 640 28.92 -2.25 -13.93
C GLY A 640 29.07 -0.77 -13.61
N VAL A 641 28.63 0.09 -14.52
CA VAL A 641 28.62 1.54 -14.31
C VAL A 641 27.20 2.06 -14.50
N TYR A 642 26.59 2.41 -13.39
CA TYR A 642 25.24 2.96 -13.32
C TYR A 642 25.10 3.81 -12.06
N PRO A 643 24.13 4.73 -12.01
CA PRO A 643 23.83 5.46 -10.79
C PRO A 643 23.41 4.47 -9.71
N THR A 644 23.84 4.70 -8.48
CA THR A 644 23.33 3.93 -7.34
C THR A 644 21.81 4.05 -7.35
N GLN A 645 21.11 2.92 -7.34
CA GLN A 645 19.68 2.96 -7.08
C GLN A 645 19.49 3.70 -5.77
N THR A 646 18.77 4.81 -5.79
CA THR A 646 18.37 5.50 -4.56
C THR A 646 17.49 4.52 -3.81
N ILE A 647 18.10 3.75 -2.89
CA ILE A 647 17.38 2.83 -2.03
C ILE A 647 16.45 3.70 -1.20
N HIS A 648 15.16 3.63 -1.51
CA HIS A 648 14.18 4.29 -0.68
C HIS A 648 14.24 3.62 0.69
N THR A 649 14.36 4.42 1.75
CA THR A 649 14.40 3.87 3.11
C THR A 649 13.11 3.07 3.34
N PRO A 650 13.19 1.79 3.74
CA PRO A 650 12.00 0.98 3.95
C PRO A 650 11.16 1.58 5.06
N PHE A 651 9.86 1.53 4.87
CA PHE A 651 8.93 2.03 5.87
C PHE A 651 8.56 0.92 6.86
N LEU A 652 8.54 1.28 8.15
CA LEU A 652 8.05 0.41 9.22
C LEU A 652 6.56 0.69 9.46
N ASN A 653 5.71 -0.22 9.02
CA ASN A 653 4.30 -0.19 9.34
C ASN A 653 4.05 -0.76 10.74
N SER A 654 3.01 -0.26 11.40
CA SER A 654 2.54 -0.80 12.67
C SER A 654 1.02 -0.77 12.74
N PHE A 655 0.39 -1.88 13.15
CA PHE A 655 -1.06 -1.95 13.38
C PHE A 655 -1.38 -2.87 14.55
N LEU A 656 -2.54 -2.69 15.18
CA LEU A 656 -2.97 -3.52 16.31
C LEU A 656 -3.79 -4.72 15.81
N THR A 657 -3.54 -5.89 16.38
CA THR A 657 -4.39 -7.08 16.24
C THR A 657 -4.58 -7.74 17.60
N GLY A 658 -5.80 -7.66 18.13
CA GLY A 658 -6.09 -8.08 19.51
C GLY A 658 -5.16 -7.37 20.50
N THR A 659 -4.38 -8.14 21.26
CA THR A 659 -3.41 -7.63 22.25
C THR A 659 -1.97 -7.54 21.72
N ASN A 660 -1.78 -7.58 20.40
CA ASN A 660 -0.47 -7.50 19.76
C ASN A 660 -0.35 -6.29 18.85
N LEU A 661 0.78 -5.60 18.93
CA LEU A 661 1.28 -4.70 17.91
C LEU A 661 1.96 -5.54 16.82
N VAL A 662 1.43 -5.49 15.61
CA VAL A 662 2.08 -6.06 14.44
C VAL A 662 2.93 -4.97 13.81
N LEU A 663 4.22 -5.24 13.65
CA LEU A 663 5.15 -4.45 12.88
C LEU A 663 5.38 -5.14 11.55
N SER A 664 5.36 -4.41 10.44
CA SER A 664 5.67 -4.98 9.14
C SER A 664 6.48 -4.03 8.26
N TRP A 665 7.29 -4.61 7.38
CA TRP A 665 8.07 -3.85 6.41
C TRP A 665 8.31 -4.69 5.16
N PRO A 666 8.72 -4.10 4.04
CA PRO A 666 8.81 -4.82 2.77
C PRO A 666 9.86 -5.94 2.79
N THR A 667 9.60 -7.05 2.09
CA THR A 667 10.54 -8.19 2.03
C THR A 667 11.83 -7.92 1.29
N TRP A 668 11.90 -6.86 0.47
CA TRP A 668 13.14 -6.46 -0.19
C TRP A 668 14.14 -5.82 0.78
N ALA A 669 13.69 -5.31 1.93
CA ALA A 669 14.55 -4.73 2.96
C ALA A 669 15.11 -5.80 3.91
N THR A 670 15.80 -6.79 3.35
CA THR A 670 16.36 -7.95 4.07
C THR A 670 17.50 -7.55 5.01
N ASN A 671 18.23 -6.48 4.69
CA ASN A 671 19.32 -5.91 5.45
C ASN A 671 18.86 -4.91 6.52
N TYR A 672 17.58 -4.86 6.88
CA TYR A 672 17.09 -4.01 7.97
C TYR A 672 16.64 -4.86 9.16
N ALA A 673 16.93 -4.38 10.37
CA ALA A 673 16.40 -4.91 11.61
C ALA A 673 15.47 -3.91 12.29
N THR A 674 14.41 -4.40 12.91
CA THR A 674 13.56 -3.59 13.76
C THR A 674 14.25 -3.31 15.09
N GLN A 675 14.30 -2.05 15.50
CA GLN A 675 14.79 -1.63 16.80
C GLN A 675 13.69 -0.92 17.57
N PHE A 676 13.79 -0.92 18.90
CA PHE A 676 12.89 -0.18 19.78
C PHE A 676 13.67 0.61 20.82
N THR A 677 13.08 1.68 21.33
CA THR A 677 13.55 2.43 22.51
C THR A 677 12.36 2.92 23.32
N THR A 678 12.53 3.10 24.62
CA THR A 678 11.54 3.75 25.50
C THR A 678 11.81 5.24 25.65
N ASN A 679 12.93 5.76 25.12
CA ASN A 679 13.32 7.16 25.29
C ASN A 679 14.14 7.69 24.09
N LEU A 680 13.51 8.54 23.26
CA LEU A 680 14.17 9.17 22.11
C LEU A 680 15.28 10.17 22.46
N SER A 681 15.34 10.66 23.71
CA SER A 681 16.32 11.69 24.12
C SER A 681 17.68 11.12 24.55
N ALA A 682 17.76 9.80 24.81
CA ALA A 682 19.00 9.14 25.20
C ALA A 682 19.77 8.65 23.95
N ALA A 683 21.00 9.15 23.77
CA ALA A 683 21.93 8.64 22.76
C ALA A 683 22.13 7.13 22.94
N ASP A 684 22.10 6.37 21.83
CA ASP A 684 22.31 4.92 21.79
C ASP A 684 21.38 4.05 22.65
N SER A 685 20.16 4.54 22.92
CA SER A 685 19.13 3.79 23.67
C SER A 685 18.37 2.73 22.86
N TRP A 686 18.65 2.59 21.56
CA TRP A 686 17.93 1.68 20.67
C TRP A 686 18.43 0.25 20.81
N GLN A 687 17.51 -0.68 21.03
CA GLN A 687 17.77 -2.11 21.12
C GLN A 687 17.13 -2.85 19.94
N THR A 688 17.80 -3.86 19.39
CA THR A 688 17.23 -4.70 18.34
C THR A 688 16.13 -5.58 18.91
N LEU A 689 14.99 -5.63 18.22
CA LEU A 689 13.86 -6.48 18.56
C LEU A 689 14.14 -7.89 18.03
N THR A 690 14.22 -8.89 18.92
CA THR A 690 14.70 -10.24 18.59
C THR A 690 13.59 -11.26 18.33
N ASN A 691 12.33 -10.80 18.18
CA ASN A 691 11.21 -11.70 17.93
C ASN A 691 11.37 -12.37 16.55
N ALA A 692 10.88 -13.60 16.41
CA ALA A 692 10.94 -14.31 15.15
C ALA A 692 10.15 -13.57 14.07
N ARG A 693 10.82 -13.23 12.96
CA ARG A 693 10.17 -12.65 11.77
C ARG A 693 9.43 -13.73 10.99
N ALA A 694 8.24 -13.42 10.52
CA ALA A 694 7.51 -14.21 9.53
C ALA A 694 7.47 -13.44 8.19
N THR A 695 7.35 -14.16 7.08
CA THR A 695 7.06 -13.55 5.77
C THR A 695 5.60 -13.81 5.43
N ILE A 696 4.82 -12.74 5.28
CA ILE A 696 3.40 -12.82 4.96
C ILE A 696 3.13 -11.87 3.80
N GLN A 697 2.72 -12.42 2.65
CA GLN A 697 2.24 -11.65 1.49
C GLN A 697 3.19 -10.52 1.03
N GLY A 698 4.49 -10.82 0.92
CA GLY A 698 5.49 -9.85 0.46
C GLY A 698 5.91 -8.81 1.51
N ALA A 699 5.59 -9.03 2.79
CA ALA A 699 6.10 -8.25 3.91
C ALA A 699 6.77 -9.15 4.96
N PHE A 700 7.85 -8.66 5.56
CA PHE A 700 8.31 -9.15 6.86
C PHE A 700 7.36 -8.68 7.94
N VAL A 701 7.00 -9.57 8.85
CA VAL A 701 6.03 -9.32 9.92
C VAL A 701 6.63 -9.79 11.24
N LEU A 702 6.50 -8.94 12.26
CA LEU A 702 6.91 -9.20 13.62
C LEU A 702 5.78 -8.79 14.56
N THR A 703 5.39 -9.64 15.49
CA THR A 703 4.38 -9.31 16.50
C THR A 703 5.04 -9.03 17.84
N ASN A 704 4.60 -7.96 18.50
CA ASN A 704 5.01 -7.59 19.85
C ASN A 704 3.78 -7.39 20.73
N SER A 705 3.85 -7.75 22.00
CA SER A 705 2.73 -7.55 22.93
C SER A 705 2.58 -6.08 23.30
N ILE A 706 1.35 -5.59 23.43
CA ILE A 706 1.08 -4.21 23.88
C ILE A 706 1.06 -4.04 25.40
N HIS A 707 1.22 -5.13 26.17
CA HIS A 707 1.20 -5.06 27.64
C HIS A 707 2.49 -4.47 28.25
N GLY A 708 3.47 -4.11 27.43
CA GLY A 708 4.73 -3.49 27.84
C GLY A 708 4.66 -1.95 28.00
N PRO A 709 5.77 -1.32 28.40
CA PRO A 709 5.89 0.14 28.40
C PRO A 709 5.75 0.71 26.98
N ALA A 710 5.37 1.98 26.89
CA ALA A 710 5.33 2.68 25.60
C ALA A 710 6.74 2.71 24.99
N CYS A 711 6.83 2.24 23.74
CA CYS A 711 8.07 2.15 22.98
C CYS A 711 7.92 2.89 21.65
N PHE A 712 9.02 3.44 21.17
CA PHE A 712 9.21 3.88 19.79
C PHE A 712 9.88 2.76 19.00
N TYR A 713 9.53 2.60 17.73
CA TYR A 713 10.11 1.59 16.86
C TYR A 713 10.73 2.25 15.63
N ARG A 714 11.78 1.65 15.08
CA ARG A 714 12.38 2.05 13.79
C ARG A 714 12.90 0.83 13.04
N LEU A 715 13.07 0.96 11.73
CA LEU A 715 13.96 0.10 10.96
C LEU A 715 15.36 0.72 10.93
N ARG A 716 16.37 -0.13 11.09
CA ARG A 716 17.78 0.26 11.02
C ARG A 716 18.48 -0.66 10.02
N SER A 717 19.12 -0.06 9.01
CA SER A 717 20.01 -0.80 8.12
C SER A 717 21.09 -1.46 8.95
N GLN A 718 21.30 -2.76 8.72
CA GLN A 718 22.34 -3.57 9.33
C GLN A 718 23.65 -3.37 8.58
#